data_AF-A0A8C5VYG5-F1
#
_entry.id   AF-A0A8C5VYG5-F1
#
_cell.length_a   1.000
_cell.length_b   1.000
_cell.length_c   1.000
_cell.angle_alpha   90.00
_cell.angle_beta   90.00
_cell.angle_gamma   90.00
#
_symmetry.space_group_name_H-M   'P 1'
#
loop_
_entity.id
_entity.type
_entity.pdbx_description
1 polymer ?
#
loop_
_entity_poly.entity_id
_entity_poly.type
_entity_poly.pdbx_seq_one_letter_code
_entity_poly.pdbx_strand_id
1 'polypeptide(L)'
;MQDARDSCPGSPRDPADGPGLYQGEIDFGGSGKKRGKFVKVPSGVAPSVLFDLLLTRWHLPAPNLVVSLVGEERPFAMKPWLRAVLRKGLVTAAQTTGAWILTSALRSGSAWHVGQAVRDHSLASTSARVRVVAVGFASLGRVLHRRLLEDAQEDVPVHYPAEDGGSSQGPLCALDSNLSHFVLVEPGPPGAGDGLTGLRLQLEKHISEQRTGYGGTGSIEIPVLCLLVNGDPGILERVSRAVEQATPWLILAGSGGVADVLAALASQPHPLLPQVAEKQFKEKFPSQRFSWEDVVCWTKLLQNITSHPHLLTVHDFEQEGSEELDTVILKALVKACKSHSQEAQDYLDELKLAVAWDRVDIAKSEIFNGDVEWKSRDLEEVLMDALVSNKPEFVRLFVDNGADLADFLTFGRLQQLYRSVAPKSLLFDLLQRKQEEARRPLAGLGAQQARDPPAGPPAFSLHEVSRVLKDFLRDACRGLYQDGGPGGRRKEGGPAKRPAGQKWLPDLGRRSEQPWRDLFLWAVLQNRHEMATYFWAMGQEGVAAALAACKILKEMSHLEPEAEVARAMREAKYEQLALDLFSECYSNSEDRAFALLVRRNRCWSRTTCLHLAAEADTKAFFAHDGVQAFLTKIWWGDMATGTPILRLLGAFFCPLLIYTNLIAFSEEAPLRTGPQDLQELDDLGAEKSLLCGPGSLVEEPVEARRAQGDRGPHAAFLLTRWRKFWGAPVTVFLGNVVMYFAFLFLFTYVLLVDFRPPPQGPSGAEVTLYFWVFTLVLEEIRQGFFTDEDTHLLKKFTLYVEDNWNKCDMVAIFLFIVGVTCRMLPSVFEAGRSVLAMDFMVFTLRLIHIFAIHKQLGPKIIIVERMMKDVFFFLFFLSVWLVAYGVTTQALLHPHDSRLEWIFRRVLYRPYLQIFGQIPLDEIDEARVNCSAHPLPLQGSPSCPNLYANWLVILLLVTFLLVTNVLLMNLLIAMFSYTFQVVQGNADMFWKFQRYHLIVEYHERPALAPPFILLSHLSLALRRAVRKAEHKREHLERDLPDPLDQQIVTWETVQKESFLSKVEKRRRDSEGEVLRKTAHRCGRGRVDFVAKFLGGLREQDKRIKSLESQVNYCAVLLSSVADTLAQGGVPWSSRNCGGGSRQATADHRGGPGGREPPQPGQPPSAT
;
A
#
# COMPACT_ATOMS: atom_id res chain seq x y z
N MET A 1 20.00 -69.23 35.00
CA MET A 1 21.42 -69.61 35.02
C MET A 1 22.19 -68.45 35.59
N GLN A 2 22.79 -68.68 36.76
CA GLN A 2 23.71 -67.77 37.44
C GLN A 2 24.96 -67.58 36.58
N ASP A 3 25.55 -66.39 36.59
CA ASP A 3 26.92 -66.24 37.07
C ASP A 3 27.26 -64.77 37.36
N ALA A 4 27.91 -64.59 38.51
CA ALA A 4 28.38 -63.35 39.08
C ALA A 4 29.79 -63.00 38.58
N ARG A 5 30.18 -61.72 38.68
CA ARG A 5 31.55 -61.33 39.11
C ARG A 5 31.67 -59.81 39.37
N ASP A 6 32.02 -59.51 40.62
CA ASP A 6 32.58 -58.26 41.13
C ASP A 6 34.05 -58.06 40.72
N SER A 7 34.56 -56.84 41.00
CA SER A 7 35.96 -56.32 41.05
C SER A 7 36.58 -55.84 39.73
N CYS A 8 37.27 -54.70 39.59
CA CYS A 8 37.79 -53.66 40.48
C CYS A 8 38.20 -52.40 39.63
N PRO A 9 38.63 -51.27 40.23
CA PRO A 9 38.66 -49.93 39.62
C PRO A 9 40.00 -49.52 38.97
N GLY A 10 39.94 -48.52 38.07
CA GLY A 10 41.04 -47.57 37.85
C GLY A 10 41.57 -47.44 36.42
N SER A 11 41.34 -46.27 35.80
CA SER A 11 42.37 -45.46 35.13
C SER A 11 41.80 -44.07 34.79
N PRO A 12 42.53 -42.98 35.05
CA PRO A 12 42.09 -41.62 34.72
C PRO A 12 42.03 -41.46 33.19
N ARG A 13 40.98 -40.81 32.68
CA ARG A 13 40.95 -40.36 31.28
C ARG A 13 41.85 -39.13 31.14
N ASP A 14 42.80 -39.23 30.23
CA ASP A 14 43.65 -38.12 29.79
C ASP A 14 42.82 -36.96 29.18
N PRO A 15 43.26 -35.70 29.35
CA PRO A 15 42.54 -34.51 28.90
C PRO A 15 42.92 -34.15 27.45
N ALA A 16 42.40 -34.89 26.48
CA ALA A 16 42.74 -34.68 25.07
C ALA A 16 41.53 -34.65 24.11
N ASP A 17 40.38 -34.17 24.59
CA ASP A 17 39.29 -33.66 23.74
C ASP A 17 38.98 -32.22 24.19
N GLY A 18 38.78 -31.30 23.24
CA GLY A 18 38.37 -29.92 23.54
C GLY A 18 37.12 -29.88 24.44
N PRO A 19 36.87 -28.80 25.20
CA PRO A 19 35.83 -28.78 26.23
C PRO A 19 34.46 -29.05 25.59
N GLY A 20 33.98 -30.29 25.72
CA GLY A 20 32.69 -30.71 25.19
C GLY A 20 31.58 -29.94 25.90
N LEU A 21 30.99 -28.97 25.20
CA LEU A 21 29.79 -28.28 25.66
C LEU A 21 28.62 -29.25 25.63
N TYR A 22 28.24 -29.75 26.79
CA TYR A 22 27.19 -30.74 26.93
C TYR A 22 25.81 -30.08 26.79
N GLN A 23 24.96 -30.60 25.89
CA GLN A 23 23.63 -30.04 25.58
C GLN A 23 22.51 -31.04 25.90
N GLY A 24 21.29 -30.54 26.16
CA GLY A 24 20.12 -31.39 26.30
C GLY A 24 18.80 -30.61 26.37
N GLU A 25 17.68 -31.35 26.44
CA GLU A 25 16.35 -30.79 26.66
C GLU A 25 15.83 -31.13 28.07
N ILE A 26 15.09 -30.21 28.69
CA ILE A 26 14.40 -30.38 29.97
C ILE A 26 12.90 -30.34 29.72
N ASP A 27 12.17 -31.31 30.27
CA ASP A 27 10.71 -31.32 30.28
C ASP A 27 10.18 -31.06 31.71
N PHE A 28 9.46 -29.95 31.87
CA PHE A 28 8.85 -29.56 33.15
C PHE A 28 7.44 -30.16 33.24
N GLY A 29 7.17 -30.96 34.28
CA GLY A 29 5.93 -31.76 34.44
C GLY A 29 4.59 -31.02 34.67
N GLY A 30 4.41 -29.80 34.18
CA GLY A 30 3.21 -28.97 34.42
C GLY A 30 2.18 -28.93 33.26
N SER A 31 1.01 -28.33 33.51
CA SER A 31 -0.08 -28.13 32.53
C SER A 31 0.27 -27.09 31.46
N GLY A 32 1.13 -27.51 30.53
CA GLY A 32 1.62 -26.72 29.41
C GLY A 32 3.02 -27.20 29.03
N LYS A 33 3.10 -28.31 28.30
CA LYS A 33 4.35 -28.98 27.87
C LYS A 33 5.29 -27.98 27.16
N LYS A 34 6.19 -27.34 27.91
CA LYS A 34 7.25 -26.50 27.37
C LYS A 34 8.57 -27.21 27.62
N ARG A 35 9.23 -27.57 26.53
CA ARG A 35 10.60 -28.08 26.56
C ARG A 35 11.57 -26.91 26.67
N GLY A 36 12.46 -26.95 27.64
CA GLY A 36 13.57 -26.03 27.78
C GLY A 36 14.84 -26.62 27.18
N LYS A 37 15.66 -25.82 26.48
CA LYS A 37 17.00 -26.25 26.06
C LYS A 37 18.01 -25.83 27.12
N PHE A 38 18.95 -26.69 27.47
CA PHE A 38 20.04 -26.34 28.39
C PHE A 38 21.41 -26.70 27.81
N VAL A 39 22.42 -25.93 28.23
CA VAL A 39 23.84 -26.21 27.95
C VAL A 39 24.64 -26.09 29.24
N LYS A 40 25.53 -27.06 29.49
CA LYS A 40 26.52 -27.03 30.58
C LYS A 40 27.83 -26.46 30.06
N VAL A 41 28.38 -25.48 30.77
CA VAL A 41 29.52 -24.66 30.33
C VAL A 41 30.53 -24.51 31.48
N PRO A 42 31.83 -24.81 31.26
CA PRO A 42 32.84 -24.47 32.25
C PRO A 42 32.99 -22.95 32.43
N SER A 43 33.41 -22.51 33.61
CA SER A 43 33.53 -21.07 33.95
C SER A 43 34.54 -20.29 33.09
N GLY A 44 35.48 -20.97 32.42
CA GLY A 44 36.51 -20.38 31.55
C GLY A 44 36.24 -20.46 30.03
N VAL A 45 35.01 -20.77 29.60
CA VAL A 45 34.69 -20.88 28.16
C VAL A 45 34.79 -19.54 27.45
N ALA A 46 35.33 -19.57 26.22
CA ALA A 46 35.38 -18.41 25.35
C ALA A 46 33.95 -17.93 24.98
N PRO A 47 33.61 -16.64 25.18
CA PRO A 47 32.27 -16.11 24.89
C PRO A 47 31.78 -16.29 23.46
N SER A 48 32.69 -16.31 22.48
CA SER A 48 32.37 -16.51 21.06
C SER A 48 31.72 -17.86 20.78
N VAL A 49 32.23 -18.93 21.41
CA VAL A 49 31.68 -20.27 21.26
C VAL A 49 30.26 -20.34 21.82
N LEU A 50 30.00 -19.65 22.93
CA LEU A 50 28.67 -19.58 23.52
C LEU A 50 27.72 -18.76 22.65
N PHE A 51 28.16 -17.63 22.11
CA PHE A 51 27.35 -16.80 21.22
C PHE A 51 26.98 -17.52 19.91
N ASP A 52 27.95 -18.20 19.29
CA ASP A 52 27.72 -19.00 18.08
C ASP A 52 26.72 -20.14 18.33
N LEU A 53 26.79 -20.79 19.50
CA LEU A 53 25.84 -21.82 19.91
C LEU A 53 24.40 -21.26 19.99
N LEU A 54 24.22 -20.09 20.60
CA LEU A 54 22.90 -19.44 20.71
C LEU A 54 22.29 -19.17 19.32
N LEU A 55 23.09 -18.70 18.36
CA LEU A 55 22.60 -18.35 17.02
C LEU A 55 22.42 -19.57 16.11
N THR A 56 23.46 -20.39 15.94
CA THR A 56 23.46 -21.47 14.95
C THR A 56 22.75 -22.73 15.41
N ARG A 57 22.96 -23.15 16.66
CA ARG A 57 22.43 -24.42 17.19
C ARG A 57 21.04 -24.27 17.80
N TRP A 58 20.82 -23.18 18.54
CA TRP A 58 19.49 -22.91 19.11
C TRP A 58 18.56 -22.18 18.15
N HIS A 59 19.06 -21.76 16.97
CA HIS A 59 18.32 -21.04 15.93
C HIS A 59 17.67 -19.76 16.46
N LEU A 60 18.34 -19.08 17.40
CA LEU A 60 17.87 -17.78 17.87
C LEU A 60 18.19 -16.70 16.83
N PRO A 61 17.25 -15.76 16.57
CA PRO A 61 17.56 -14.60 15.75
C PRO A 61 18.60 -13.73 16.46
N ALA A 62 19.49 -13.10 15.68
CA ALA A 62 20.45 -12.14 16.23
C ALA A 62 19.71 -11.00 16.96
N PRO A 63 20.12 -10.64 18.19
CA PRO A 63 19.44 -9.61 18.97
C PRO A 63 19.76 -8.21 18.42
N ASN A 64 18.76 -7.34 18.38
CA ASN A 64 18.96 -5.91 18.09
C ASN A 64 19.30 -5.09 19.35
N LEU A 65 19.07 -5.68 20.53
CA LEU A 65 19.30 -5.10 21.85
C LEU A 65 19.44 -6.27 22.84
N VAL A 66 20.31 -6.13 23.83
CA VAL A 66 20.35 -7.06 24.96
C VAL A 66 20.08 -6.30 26.25
N VAL A 67 19.07 -6.76 26.99
CA VAL A 67 18.75 -6.23 28.32
C VAL A 67 19.16 -7.26 29.36
N SER A 68 20.18 -6.94 30.15
CA SER A 68 20.68 -7.79 31.22
C SER A 68 20.05 -7.38 32.55
N LEU A 69 19.17 -8.23 33.09
CA LEU A 69 18.58 -8.00 34.41
C LEU A 69 19.56 -8.41 35.50
N VAL A 70 19.87 -7.46 36.38
CA VAL A 70 20.70 -7.66 37.56
C VAL A 70 19.89 -7.25 38.79
N GLY A 71 19.81 -8.14 39.77
CA GLY A 71 19.06 -7.88 40.99
C GLY A 71 19.28 -8.95 42.03
N GLU A 72 18.62 -8.78 43.18
CA GLU A 72 18.72 -9.73 44.29
C GLU A 72 18.15 -11.10 43.90
N GLU A 73 18.96 -12.15 44.08
CA GLU A 73 18.56 -13.53 43.79
C GLU A 73 17.78 -14.17 44.94
N ARG A 74 17.87 -13.61 46.15
CA ARG A 74 17.06 -14.03 47.29
C ARG A 74 15.62 -13.55 47.10
N PRO A 75 14.64 -14.32 47.60
CA PRO A 75 13.24 -13.90 47.53
C PRO A 75 13.03 -12.63 48.37
N PHE A 76 12.55 -11.56 47.72
CA PHE A 76 12.14 -10.32 48.37
C PHE A 76 10.72 -9.94 47.96
N ALA A 77 10.04 -9.17 48.82
CA ALA A 77 8.68 -8.72 48.54
C ALA A 77 8.71 -7.56 47.52
N MET A 78 8.49 -7.86 46.24
CA MET A 78 8.48 -6.85 45.18
C MET A 78 7.26 -5.91 45.30
N LYS A 79 7.50 -4.59 45.21
CA LYS A 79 6.44 -3.57 45.18
C LYS A 79 5.49 -3.79 43.98
N PRO A 80 4.18 -3.50 44.11
CA PRO A 80 3.21 -3.74 43.03
C PRO A 80 3.51 -2.98 41.72
N TRP A 81 3.93 -1.72 41.80
CA TRP A 81 4.27 -0.93 40.60
C TRP A 81 5.46 -1.53 39.86
N LEU A 82 6.49 -1.95 40.59
CA LEU A 82 7.71 -2.52 40.03
C LEU A 82 7.43 -3.85 39.33
N ARG A 83 6.53 -4.66 39.90
CA ARG A 83 6.01 -5.86 39.25
C ARG A 83 5.28 -5.52 37.94
N ALA A 84 4.51 -4.44 37.90
CA ALA A 84 3.83 -4.00 36.68
C ALA A 84 4.81 -3.51 35.60
N VAL A 85 5.87 -2.79 35.99
CA VAL A 85 6.93 -2.32 35.08
C VAL A 85 7.68 -3.49 34.45
N LEU A 86 8.10 -4.49 35.23
CA LEU A 86 8.73 -5.69 34.67
C LEU A 86 7.75 -6.55 33.86
N ARG A 87 6.49 -6.67 34.31
CA ARG A 87 5.50 -7.52 33.64
C ARG A 87 5.07 -6.98 32.29
N LYS A 88 4.77 -5.68 32.23
CA LYS A 88 4.29 -5.02 31.01
C LYS A 88 5.46 -4.39 30.25
N GLY A 89 6.17 -3.45 30.87
CA GLY A 89 7.18 -2.61 30.21
C GLY A 89 8.37 -3.38 29.64
N LEU A 90 8.97 -4.31 30.40
CA LEU A 90 10.15 -5.05 29.93
C LEU A 90 9.80 -6.01 28.79
N VAL A 91 8.66 -6.69 28.90
CA VAL A 91 8.21 -7.65 27.88
C VAL A 91 7.76 -6.94 26.62
N THR A 92 7.08 -5.80 26.72
CA THR A 92 6.74 -4.98 25.55
C THR A 92 8.00 -4.44 24.89
N ALA A 93 8.99 -3.96 25.66
CA ALA A 93 10.27 -3.49 25.13
C ALA A 93 11.01 -4.61 24.36
N ALA A 94 11.06 -5.82 24.91
CA ALA A 94 11.71 -6.95 24.24
C ALA A 94 10.96 -7.40 22.98
N GLN A 95 9.62 -7.32 22.97
CA GLN A 95 8.82 -7.67 21.80
C GLN A 95 8.98 -6.64 20.66
N THR A 96 8.96 -5.34 20.96
CA THR A 96 9.02 -4.28 19.94
C THR A 96 10.40 -4.20 19.29
N THR A 97 11.45 -4.33 20.09
CA THR A 97 12.85 -4.23 19.62
C THR A 97 13.41 -5.56 19.11
N GLY A 98 12.83 -6.69 19.52
CA GLY A 98 13.44 -8.02 19.33
C GLY A 98 14.64 -8.24 20.26
N ALA A 99 14.60 -7.68 21.47
CA ALA A 99 15.70 -7.80 22.42
C ALA A 99 15.80 -9.18 23.07
N TRP A 100 17.02 -9.57 23.43
CA TRP A 100 17.24 -10.69 24.36
C TRP A 100 17.18 -10.20 25.80
N ILE A 101 16.47 -10.94 26.65
CA ILE A 101 16.48 -10.71 28.09
C ILE A 101 17.43 -11.73 28.72
N LEU A 102 18.55 -11.25 29.28
CA LEU A 102 19.45 -12.09 30.08
C LEU A 102 19.04 -11.99 31.55
N THR A 103 18.71 -13.13 32.16
CA THR A 103 18.23 -13.18 33.56
C THR A 103 18.81 -14.38 34.29
N SER A 104 18.58 -14.50 35.59
CA SER A 104 18.92 -15.71 36.35
C SER A 104 17.97 -16.85 35.99
N ALA A 105 18.48 -18.08 35.88
CA ALA A 105 17.67 -19.28 35.61
C ALA A 105 16.96 -19.82 36.87
N LEU A 106 17.25 -19.26 38.05
CA LEU A 106 16.71 -19.71 39.32
C LEU A 106 15.29 -19.16 39.56
N ARG A 107 14.42 -19.99 40.13
CA ARG A 107 13.05 -19.63 40.55
C ARG A 107 13.06 -18.85 41.87
N SER A 108 13.80 -17.75 41.94
CA SER A 108 13.89 -16.89 43.12
C SER A 108 14.13 -15.43 42.76
N GLY A 109 13.80 -14.52 43.69
CA GLY A 109 14.07 -13.09 43.56
C GLY A 109 13.40 -12.43 42.35
N SER A 110 14.12 -11.49 41.72
CA SER A 110 13.64 -10.71 40.56
C SER A 110 13.43 -11.57 39.31
N ALA A 111 14.23 -12.62 39.11
CA ALA A 111 14.17 -13.49 37.94
C ALA A 111 12.84 -14.25 37.82
N TRP A 112 12.29 -14.71 38.94
CA TRP A 112 10.99 -15.40 38.96
C TRP A 112 9.84 -14.51 38.44
N HIS A 113 9.85 -13.23 38.77
CA HIS A 113 8.84 -12.29 38.30
C HIS A 113 8.96 -12.02 36.78
N VAL A 114 10.18 -12.04 36.23
CA VAL A 114 10.39 -11.93 34.77
C VAL A 114 9.94 -13.20 34.05
N GLY A 115 10.22 -14.39 34.61
CA GLY A 115 9.68 -15.65 34.08
C GLY A 115 8.15 -15.64 34.01
N GLN A 116 7.49 -15.20 35.08
CA GLN A 116 6.02 -15.05 35.10
C GLN A 116 5.53 -14.05 34.03
N ALA A 117 6.22 -12.94 33.84
CA ALA A 117 5.90 -11.94 32.83
C ALA A 117 5.97 -12.51 31.40
N VAL A 118 7.05 -13.25 31.09
CA VAL A 118 7.24 -13.92 29.79
C VAL A 118 6.16 -14.98 29.55
N ARG A 119 5.76 -15.72 30.59
CA ARG A 119 4.64 -16.68 30.50
C ARG A 119 3.32 -15.99 30.21
N ASP A 120 2.96 -14.95 30.98
CA ASP A 120 1.70 -14.22 30.83
C ASP A 120 1.57 -13.65 29.41
N HIS A 121 2.66 -13.10 28.87
CA HIS A 121 2.70 -12.60 27.49
C HIS A 121 2.59 -13.72 26.45
N SER A 122 3.32 -14.83 26.65
CA SER A 122 3.22 -16.01 25.79
C SER A 122 1.81 -16.60 25.75
N LEU A 123 1.01 -16.42 26.80
CA LEU A 123 -0.40 -16.85 26.86
C LEU A 123 -1.36 -15.80 26.28
N ALA A 124 -1.04 -14.52 26.40
CA ALA A 124 -1.88 -13.41 25.93
C ALA A 124 -1.65 -13.03 24.45
N SER A 125 -0.46 -13.29 23.90
CA SER A 125 -0.10 -12.91 22.53
C SER A 125 -0.71 -13.86 21.50
N THR A 126 -1.40 -13.30 20.50
CA THR A 126 -1.94 -14.02 19.34
C THR A 126 -0.95 -14.09 18.17
N SER A 127 0.20 -13.41 18.26
CA SER A 127 1.17 -13.32 17.16
C SER A 127 2.20 -14.46 17.23
N ALA A 128 2.24 -15.29 16.19
CA ALA A 128 3.24 -16.35 16.04
C ALA A 128 4.63 -15.83 15.60
N ARG A 129 4.74 -14.57 15.18
CA ARG A 129 5.89 -14.02 14.44
C ARG A 129 7.03 -13.51 15.32
N VAL A 130 6.74 -12.99 16.52
CA VAL A 130 7.76 -12.42 17.42
C VAL A 130 7.58 -13.05 18.80
N ARG A 131 8.46 -14.01 19.13
CA ARG A 131 8.53 -14.60 20.47
C ARG A 131 9.61 -13.91 21.28
N VAL A 132 9.28 -13.53 22.51
CA VAL A 132 10.23 -12.95 23.45
C VAL A 132 11.27 -14.01 23.83
N VAL A 133 12.55 -13.70 23.64
CA VAL A 133 13.68 -14.58 23.96
C VAL A 133 14.25 -14.19 25.33
N ALA A 134 14.13 -15.09 26.30
CA ALA A 134 14.73 -14.93 27.61
C ALA A 134 15.71 -16.09 27.87
N VAL A 135 16.97 -15.74 28.14
CA VAL A 135 18.06 -16.69 28.40
C VAL A 135 18.40 -16.63 29.89
N GLY A 136 18.22 -17.76 30.58
CA GLY A 136 18.51 -17.90 32.00
C GLY A 136 19.92 -18.41 32.26
N PHE A 137 20.66 -17.76 33.16
CA PHE A 137 21.97 -18.20 33.62
C PHE A 137 21.91 -18.67 35.07
N ALA A 138 22.51 -19.81 35.40
CA ALA A 138 22.67 -20.26 36.79
C ALA A 138 23.98 -21.00 37.00
N SER A 139 24.54 -20.88 38.20
CA SER A 139 25.62 -21.76 38.64
C SER A 139 25.04 -23.14 38.99
N LEU A 140 25.61 -24.20 38.43
CA LEU A 140 25.18 -25.59 38.69
C LEU A 140 25.25 -25.95 40.18
N GLY A 141 26.19 -25.34 40.91
CA GLY A 141 26.33 -25.54 42.37
C GLY A 141 25.14 -25.06 43.20
N ARG A 142 24.26 -24.23 42.62
CA ARG A 142 23.09 -23.64 43.29
C ARG A 142 21.75 -24.23 42.86
N VAL A 143 21.76 -25.15 41.90
CA VAL A 143 20.55 -25.81 41.39
C VAL A 143 20.18 -26.98 42.29
N LEU A 144 18.91 -27.05 42.72
CA LEU A 144 18.40 -28.07 43.64
C LEU A 144 18.55 -29.50 43.10
N HIS A 145 18.03 -29.78 41.90
CA HIS A 145 18.09 -31.11 41.28
C HIS A 145 19.29 -31.28 40.35
N ARG A 146 20.48 -30.79 40.75
CA ARG A 146 21.68 -30.82 39.89
C ARG A 146 22.06 -32.22 39.39
N ARG A 147 21.83 -33.27 40.19
CA ARG A 147 22.16 -34.66 39.81
C ARG A 147 21.43 -35.12 38.54
N LEU A 148 20.18 -34.70 38.35
CA LEU A 148 19.40 -35.00 37.13
C LEU A 148 20.00 -34.37 35.87
N LEU A 149 20.70 -33.24 36.02
CA LEU A 149 21.34 -32.51 34.94
C LEU A 149 22.78 -32.96 34.71
N GLU A 150 23.44 -33.47 35.76
CA GLU A 150 24.75 -34.13 35.70
C GLU A 150 24.67 -35.45 34.93
N ASP A 151 23.64 -36.27 35.19
CA ASP A 151 23.44 -37.62 34.61
C ASP A 151 22.73 -37.64 33.24
N ALA A 152 22.44 -36.48 32.65
CA ALA A 152 21.71 -36.37 31.38
C ALA A 152 22.48 -37.03 30.19
N GLN A 153 21.76 -37.49 29.16
CA GLN A 153 22.28 -37.91 27.83
C GLN A 153 21.75 -36.96 26.72
N GLU A 154 22.54 -36.70 25.65
CA GLU A 154 22.30 -35.56 24.72
C GLU A 154 20.93 -35.61 24.01
N ASP A 155 20.37 -36.81 23.79
CA ASP A 155 19.13 -37.03 23.03
C ASP A 155 17.90 -37.41 23.89
N VAL A 156 18.06 -37.50 25.22
CA VAL A 156 16.97 -37.89 26.12
C VAL A 156 16.50 -36.68 26.93
N PRO A 157 15.22 -36.26 26.81
CA PRO A 157 14.71 -35.13 27.58
C PRO A 157 14.73 -35.47 29.08
N VAL A 158 15.40 -34.62 29.86
CA VAL A 158 15.47 -34.75 31.31
C VAL A 158 14.15 -34.32 31.91
N HIS A 159 13.44 -35.23 32.56
CA HIS A 159 12.22 -34.89 33.25
C HIS A 159 12.54 -34.18 34.57
N TYR A 160 12.23 -32.88 34.63
CA TYR A 160 12.43 -32.06 35.82
C TYR A 160 11.11 -31.95 36.60
N PRO A 161 11.08 -32.31 37.90
CA PRO A 161 9.86 -32.29 38.69
C PRO A 161 9.36 -30.86 38.92
N ALA A 162 8.04 -30.66 38.82
CA ALA A 162 7.40 -29.38 39.14
C ALA A 162 7.10 -29.33 40.64
N GLU A 163 7.67 -28.34 41.34
CA GLU A 163 7.39 -28.10 42.76
C GLU A 163 6.13 -27.25 42.95
N ASP A 164 5.14 -27.82 43.63
CA ASP A 164 3.96 -27.13 44.18
C ASP A 164 4.34 -26.44 45.50
N GLY A 165 3.93 -25.18 45.62
CA GLY A 165 4.54 -24.21 46.53
C GLY A 165 4.59 -24.61 48.01
N GLY A 166 5.80 -24.50 48.58
CA GLY A 166 6.00 -24.23 50.00
C GLY A 166 7.08 -25.07 50.65
N SER A 167 8.36 -24.66 50.55
CA SER A 167 9.43 -24.80 51.58
C SER A 167 10.87 -24.79 51.02
N SER A 168 11.25 -23.82 50.19
CA SER A 168 12.66 -23.61 49.85
C SER A 168 13.34 -22.67 50.88
N GLN A 169 13.54 -23.16 52.12
CA GLN A 169 14.45 -22.54 53.10
C GLN A 169 15.85 -23.19 53.08
N GLY A 170 16.33 -23.53 51.87
CA GLY A 170 17.69 -24.04 51.65
C GLY A 170 18.50 -23.10 50.74
N PRO A 171 19.84 -23.23 50.69
CA PRO A 171 20.72 -22.44 49.80
C PRO A 171 20.60 -22.82 48.31
N LEU A 172 19.86 -23.89 47.99
CA LEU A 172 19.64 -24.39 46.64
C LEU A 172 18.26 -23.98 46.12
N CYS A 173 18.18 -23.56 44.85
CA CYS A 173 16.94 -23.12 44.21
C CYS A 173 16.59 -24.00 43.00
N ALA A 174 15.29 -24.16 42.73
CA ALA A 174 14.82 -24.84 41.52
C ALA A 174 15.01 -23.97 40.28
N LEU A 175 15.10 -24.59 39.09
CA LEU A 175 15.07 -23.87 37.81
C LEU A 175 13.66 -23.32 37.53
N ASP A 176 13.59 -22.16 36.88
CA ASP A 176 12.32 -21.55 36.50
C ASP A 176 11.72 -22.22 35.25
N SER A 177 10.54 -22.83 35.40
CA SER A 177 9.82 -23.49 34.30
C SER A 177 9.26 -22.53 33.25
N ASN A 178 9.29 -21.22 33.50
CA ASN A 178 8.74 -20.23 32.58
C ASN A 178 9.71 -19.82 31.45
N LEU A 179 11.00 -20.13 31.59
CA LEU A 179 12.05 -19.83 30.62
C LEU A 179 12.23 -20.97 29.61
N SER A 180 12.77 -20.66 28.43
CA SER A 180 12.97 -21.63 27.33
C SER A 180 14.43 -22.04 27.11
N HIS A 181 15.39 -21.22 27.54
CA HIS A 181 16.83 -21.43 27.30
C HIS A 181 17.61 -21.27 28.61
N PHE A 182 18.48 -22.23 28.92
CA PHE A 182 19.24 -22.31 30.17
C PHE A 182 20.74 -22.49 29.92
N VAL A 183 21.56 -21.60 30.47
CA VAL A 183 23.02 -21.71 30.47
C VAL A 183 23.47 -22.03 31.91
N LEU A 184 23.99 -23.24 32.09
CA LEU A 184 24.41 -23.75 33.40
C LEU A 184 25.93 -23.70 33.50
N VAL A 185 26.43 -22.86 34.40
CA VAL A 185 27.87 -22.64 34.58
C VAL A 185 28.39 -23.52 35.70
N GLU A 186 29.45 -24.28 35.42
CA GLU A 186 30.11 -25.10 36.43
C GLU A 186 30.82 -24.22 37.47
N PRO A 187 30.75 -24.56 38.76
CA PRO A 187 31.42 -23.80 39.81
C PRO A 187 32.93 -23.81 39.58
N GLY A 188 33.56 -22.63 39.70
CA GLY A 188 35.01 -22.49 39.64
C GLY A 188 35.72 -23.16 40.83
N PRO A 189 37.06 -23.34 40.76
CA PRO A 189 37.83 -23.87 41.88
C PRO A 189 37.67 -22.99 43.13
N PRO A 190 37.67 -23.57 44.35
CA PRO A 190 37.46 -22.85 45.58
C PRO A 190 38.52 -21.75 45.76
N GLY A 191 38.09 -20.48 45.79
CA GLY A 191 38.94 -19.30 45.92
C GLY A 191 39.03 -18.41 44.68
N ALA A 192 38.62 -18.89 43.50
CA ALA A 192 38.31 -18.02 42.36
C ALA A 192 36.96 -17.32 42.63
N GLY A 193 36.84 -16.03 42.30
CA GLY A 193 35.59 -15.26 42.47
C GLY A 193 34.38 -15.89 41.75
N ASP A 194 33.20 -15.27 41.84
CA ASP A 194 31.98 -15.81 41.24
C ASP A 194 32.10 -15.98 39.70
N GLY A 195 32.45 -17.20 39.26
CA GLY A 195 32.72 -17.54 37.87
C GLY A 195 31.53 -17.28 36.94
N LEU A 196 30.31 -17.31 37.47
CA LEU A 196 29.09 -16.95 36.75
C LEU A 196 29.08 -15.47 36.36
N THR A 197 29.42 -14.59 37.32
CA THR A 197 29.49 -13.15 37.09
C THR A 197 30.62 -12.80 36.11
N GLY A 198 31.76 -13.48 36.20
CA GLY A 198 32.87 -13.32 35.26
C GLY A 198 32.50 -13.68 33.82
N LEU A 199 31.94 -14.87 33.59
CA LEU A 199 31.52 -15.33 32.27
C LEU A 199 30.44 -14.42 31.67
N ARG A 200 29.47 -13.99 32.49
CA ARG A 200 28.38 -13.13 32.02
C ARG A 200 28.85 -11.75 31.58
N LEU A 201 29.79 -11.13 32.30
CA LEU A 201 30.42 -9.86 31.88
C LEU A 201 31.20 -10.02 30.57
N GLN A 202 31.96 -11.11 30.41
CA GLN A 202 32.70 -11.37 29.17
C GLN A 202 31.77 -11.62 27.99
N LEU A 203 30.64 -12.29 28.21
CA LEU A 203 29.60 -12.49 27.19
C LEU A 203 28.90 -11.19 26.82
N GLU A 204 28.49 -10.38 27.80
CA GLU A 204 27.87 -9.08 27.58
C GLU A 204 28.79 -8.18 26.73
N LYS A 205 30.08 -8.10 27.06
CA LYS A 205 31.07 -7.38 26.26
C LYS A 205 31.26 -7.97 24.86
N HIS A 206 31.33 -9.29 24.74
CA HIS A 206 31.51 -9.93 23.44
C HIS A 206 30.32 -9.64 22.51
N ILE A 207 29.09 -9.64 23.06
CA ILE A 207 27.87 -9.32 22.31
C ILE A 207 27.89 -7.85 21.87
N SER A 208 28.32 -6.92 22.73
CA SER A 208 28.36 -5.50 22.34
C SER A 208 29.30 -5.22 21.17
N GLU A 209 30.38 -5.99 21.05
CA GLU A 209 31.34 -5.87 19.94
C GLU A 209 30.83 -6.53 18.63
N GLN A 210 29.70 -7.25 18.66
CA GLN A 210 29.11 -7.86 17.46
C GLN A 210 28.26 -6.85 16.69
N ARG A 211 28.21 -7.00 15.36
CA ARG A 211 27.42 -6.13 14.47
C ARG A 211 26.19 -6.84 13.94
N THR A 212 25.05 -6.15 13.94
CA THR A 212 23.78 -6.67 13.39
C THR A 212 23.59 -6.25 11.94
N GLY A 213 22.90 -7.09 11.16
CA GLY A 213 22.65 -6.88 9.73
C GLY A 213 21.33 -6.17 9.40
N TYR A 214 20.72 -5.43 10.34
CA TYR A 214 19.50 -4.67 10.03
C TYR A 214 19.83 -3.57 9.01
N GLY A 215 19.19 -3.58 7.83
CA GLY A 215 19.39 -2.55 6.79
C GLY A 215 20.36 -2.90 5.64
N GLY A 216 21.05 -4.04 5.68
CA GLY A 216 21.88 -4.51 4.54
C GLY A 216 23.32 -4.00 4.52
N THR A 217 23.70 -3.12 5.45
CA THR A 217 25.10 -2.84 5.79
C THR A 217 25.27 -3.10 7.27
N GLY A 218 25.91 -4.21 7.65
CA GLY A 218 26.09 -4.60 9.05
C GLY A 218 27.03 -3.69 9.83
N SER A 219 26.64 -2.44 10.05
CA SER A 219 27.47 -1.39 10.65
C SER A 219 27.17 -1.12 12.13
N ILE A 220 26.05 -1.60 12.67
CA ILE A 220 25.58 -1.22 14.01
C ILE A 220 26.01 -2.28 15.03
N GLU A 221 26.72 -1.85 16.06
CA GLU A 221 27.07 -2.65 17.24
C GLU A 221 25.83 -2.92 18.10
N ILE A 222 25.75 -4.11 18.72
CA ILE A 222 24.57 -4.47 19.52
C ILE A 222 24.61 -3.70 20.86
N PRO A 223 23.66 -2.81 21.15
CA PRO A 223 23.63 -2.17 22.46
C PRO A 223 23.30 -3.20 23.55
N VAL A 224 24.07 -3.17 24.63
CA VAL A 224 23.84 -4.00 25.83
C VAL A 224 23.55 -3.07 27.00
N LEU A 225 22.34 -3.16 27.57
CA LEU A 225 21.91 -2.35 28.71
C LEU A 225 21.74 -3.23 29.94
N CYS A 226 22.35 -2.83 31.07
CA CYS A 226 22.15 -3.48 32.36
C CYS A 226 21.02 -2.79 33.14
N LEU A 227 19.99 -3.54 33.52
CA LEU A 227 18.86 -3.06 34.33
C LEU A 227 19.04 -3.53 35.78
N LEU A 228 19.23 -2.58 36.70
CA LEU A 228 19.38 -2.85 38.14
C LEU A 228 18.04 -2.74 38.87
N VAL A 229 17.60 -3.85 39.47
CA VAL A 229 16.35 -3.93 40.24
C VAL A 229 16.59 -4.54 41.61
N ASN A 230 16.56 -3.70 42.65
CA ASN A 230 17.04 -4.06 43.98
C ASN A 230 18.50 -4.62 43.89
N GLY A 231 19.12 -4.97 45.01
CA GLY A 231 20.42 -5.63 44.95
C GLY A 231 21.09 -5.79 46.29
N ASP A 232 21.87 -6.85 46.42
CA ASP A 232 22.78 -7.07 47.53
C ASP A 232 24.13 -6.36 47.30
N PRO A 233 24.89 -6.05 48.37
CA PRO A 233 26.15 -5.32 48.25
C PRO A 233 27.19 -5.97 47.33
N GLY A 234 27.13 -7.30 47.11
CA GLY A 234 28.01 -8.01 46.17
C GLY A 234 27.84 -7.59 44.71
N ILE A 235 26.68 -7.04 44.33
CA ILE A 235 26.43 -6.52 42.97
C ILE A 235 27.29 -5.28 42.66
N LEU A 236 27.75 -4.52 43.67
CA LEU A 236 28.58 -3.34 43.43
C LEU A 236 29.90 -3.65 42.72
N GLU A 237 30.49 -4.80 43.02
CA GLU A 237 31.70 -5.26 42.33
C GLU A 237 31.42 -5.54 40.85
N ARG A 238 30.28 -6.16 40.56
CA ARG A 238 29.81 -6.37 39.18
C ARG A 238 29.55 -5.06 38.46
N VAL A 239 28.88 -4.10 39.11
CA VAL A 239 28.58 -2.78 38.51
C VAL A 239 29.86 -2.04 38.19
N SER A 240 30.82 -1.99 39.12
CA SER A 240 32.12 -1.33 38.88
C SER A 240 32.85 -1.93 37.68
N ARG A 241 32.92 -3.27 37.60
CA ARG A 241 33.59 -3.97 36.49
C ARG A 241 32.88 -3.79 35.14
N ALA A 242 31.56 -3.65 35.15
CA ALA A 242 30.76 -3.42 33.95
C ALA A 242 30.91 -1.97 33.46
N VAL A 243 30.92 -0.99 34.37
CA VAL A 243 31.17 0.42 34.06
C VAL A 243 32.56 0.62 33.43
N GLU A 244 33.58 -0.09 33.90
CA GLU A 244 34.92 -0.12 33.28
C GLU A 244 34.93 -0.66 31.84
N GLN A 245 33.94 -1.48 31.47
CA GLN A 245 33.74 -1.98 30.11
C GLN A 245 32.83 -1.05 29.27
N ALA A 246 32.54 0.15 29.76
CA ALA A 246 31.64 1.14 29.13
C ALA A 246 30.19 0.66 28.92
N THR A 247 29.71 -0.32 29.69
CA THR A 247 28.31 -0.76 29.58
C THR A 247 27.35 0.23 30.27
N PRO A 248 26.26 0.65 29.62
CA PRO A 248 25.26 1.53 30.22
C PRO A 248 24.39 0.82 31.27
N TRP A 249 24.03 1.55 32.33
CA TRP A 249 23.23 1.08 33.46
C TRP A 249 21.95 1.90 33.62
N LEU A 250 20.82 1.21 33.69
CA LEU A 250 19.51 1.75 34.07
C LEU A 250 19.17 1.32 35.49
N ILE A 251 19.09 2.29 36.39
CA ILE A 251 18.83 2.10 37.82
C ILE A 251 17.39 2.53 38.12
N LEU A 252 16.58 1.59 38.61
CA LEU A 252 15.22 1.89 39.02
C LEU A 252 15.20 2.40 40.45
N ALA A 253 15.03 3.72 40.61
CA ALA A 253 14.91 4.35 41.91
C ALA A 253 13.62 3.90 42.61
N GLY A 254 13.70 3.67 43.92
CA GLY A 254 12.59 3.18 44.74
C GLY A 254 12.41 1.65 44.68
N SER A 255 13.27 0.91 43.98
CA SER A 255 13.25 -0.55 43.93
C SER A 255 13.86 -1.23 45.16
N GLY A 256 14.68 -0.51 45.94
CA GLY A 256 15.29 -0.97 47.18
C GLY A 256 16.79 -1.32 47.08
N GLY A 257 17.40 -1.65 48.21
CA GLY A 257 18.78 -2.16 48.30
C GLY A 257 19.83 -1.24 47.67
N VAL A 258 20.77 -1.83 46.91
CA VAL A 258 21.87 -1.10 46.24
C VAL A 258 21.36 -0.10 45.19
N ALA A 259 20.23 -0.39 44.51
CA ALA A 259 19.67 0.51 43.50
C ALA A 259 19.29 1.88 44.10
N ASP A 260 18.68 1.88 45.28
CA ASP A 260 18.31 3.11 46.00
C ASP A 260 19.53 3.84 46.55
N VAL A 261 20.57 3.11 46.97
CA VAL A 261 21.85 3.72 47.39
C VAL A 261 22.48 4.46 46.22
N LEU A 262 22.57 3.82 45.04
CA LEU A 262 23.10 4.47 43.84
C LEU A 262 22.24 5.66 43.40
N ALA A 263 20.91 5.54 43.44
CA ALA A 263 20.01 6.64 43.10
C ALA A 263 20.18 7.85 44.05
N ALA A 264 20.28 7.62 45.36
CA ALA A 264 20.49 8.66 46.36
C ALA A 264 21.85 9.36 46.18
N LEU A 265 22.89 8.59 45.85
CA LEU A 265 24.24 9.11 45.66
C LEU A 265 24.41 9.85 44.32
N ALA A 266 23.77 9.37 43.24
CA ALA A 266 23.74 10.07 41.95
C ALA A 266 23.06 11.45 42.03
N SER A 267 22.22 11.65 43.04
CA SER A 267 21.50 12.90 43.30
C SER A 267 22.31 13.92 44.14
N GLN A 268 23.47 13.53 44.70
CA GLN A 268 24.24 14.38 45.62
C GLN A 268 25.60 14.81 45.00
N PRO A 269 25.89 16.11 44.91
CA PRO A 269 27.11 16.63 44.27
C PRO A 269 28.36 16.69 45.19
N HIS A 270 28.31 16.10 46.39
CA HIS A 270 29.40 16.18 47.37
C HIS A 270 30.38 14.99 47.25
N PRO A 271 31.67 15.15 47.60
CA PRO A 271 32.63 14.04 47.59
C PRO A 271 32.18 12.91 48.52
N LEU A 272 32.11 11.68 47.99
CA LEU A 272 31.66 10.48 48.69
C LEU A 272 32.63 10.12 49.82
N LEU A 273 32.29 10.48 51.05
CA LEU A 273 32.98 10.02 52.25
C LEU A 273 32.43 8.67 52.73
N PRO A 274 33.26 7.78 53.32
CA PRO A 274 32.81 6.49 53.86
C PRO A 274 31.68 6.61 54.89
N GLN A 275 31.62 7.72 55.62
CA GLN A 275 30.57 8.03 56.60
C GLN A 275 29.19 8.25 55.95
N VAL A 276 29.17 8.85 54.75
CA VAL A 276 27.94 9.08 53.98
C VAL A 276 27.43 7.76 53.40
N ALA A 277 28.34 6.95 52.86
CA ALA A 277 28.02 5.61 52.39
C ALA A 277 27.51 4.72 53.52
N GLU A 278 28.17 4.71 54.68
CA GLU A 278 27.74 3.96 55.86
C GLU A 278 26.32 4.33 56.30
N LYS A 279 25.99 5.64 56.29
CA LYS A 279 24.64 6.12 56.61
C LYS A 279 23.61 5.58 55.62
N GLN A 280 23.90 5.63 54.31
CA GLN A 280 23.00 5.10 53.28
C GLN A 280 22.83 3.58 53.37
N PHE A 281 23.90 2.82 53.62
CA PHE A 281 23.81 1.37 53.81
C PHE A 281 23.03 0.98 55.07
N LYS A 282 23.22 1.68 56.19
CA LYS A 282 22.45 1.45 57.42
C LYS A 282 20.97 1.77 57.26
N GLU A 283 20.65 2.82 56.51
CA GLU A 283 19.27 3.24 56.25
C GLU A 283 18.54 2.26 55.31
N LYS A 284 19.22 1.78 54.25
CA LYS A 284 18.61 0.91 53.23
C LYS A 284 18.69 -0.59 53.54
N PHE A 285 19.60 -1.03 54.41
CA PHE A 285 19.72 -2.42 54.89
C PHE A 285 19.65 -2.51 56.42
N PRO A 286 18.49 -2.26 57.04
CA PRO A 286 18.36 -2.23 58.51
C PRO A 286 18.56 -3.60 59.17
N SER A 287 18.45 -4.70 58.42
CA SER A 287 18.56 -6.08 58.92
C SER A 287 19.96 -6.68 58.84
N GLN A 288 20.92 -6.02 58.18
CA GLN A 288 22.29 -6.51 58.00
C GLN A 288 23.29 -5.62 58.74
N ARG A 289 24.28 -6.23 59.39
CA ARG A 289 25.40 -5.52 60.02
C ARG A 289 26.62 -5.68 59.12
N PHE A 290 27.18 -4.56 58.67
CA PHE A 290 28.35 -4.54 57.80
C PHE A 290 29.63 -4.28 58.60
N SER A 291 30.73 -4.87 58.15
CA SER A 291 32.05 -4.54 58.70
C SER A 291 32.51 -3.19 58.16
N TRP A 292 33.34 -2.47 58.93
CA TRP A 292 33.90 -1.19 58.49
C TRP A 292 34.81 -1.35 57.26
N GLU A 293 35.50 -2.49 57.15
CA GLU A 293 36.36 -2.82 56.02
C GLU A 293 35.56 -2.97 54.71
N ASP A 294 34.41 -3.65 54.77
CA ASP A 294 33.49 -3.80 53.63
C ASP A 294 32.93 -2.45 53.19
N VAL A 295 32.52 -1.60 54.14
CA VAL A 295 31.99 -0.26 53.84
C VAL A 295 33.05 0.60 53.16
N VAL A 296 34.30 0.58 53.62
CA VAL A 296 35.41 1.30 52.97
C VAL A 296 35.66 0.77 51.56
N CYS A 297 35.61 -0.56 51.37
CA CYS A 297 35.75 -1.19 50.05
C CYS A 297 34.62 -0.77 49.10
N TRP A 298 33.36 -0.85 49.54
CA TRP A 298 32.20 -0.42 48.74
C TRP A 298 32.21 1.07 48.45
N THR A 299 32.71 1.90 49.37
CA THR A 299 32.84 3.35 49.12
C THR A 299 33.80 3.63 47.96
N LYS A 300 34.92 2.89 47.86
CA LYS A 300 35.86 3.01 46.73
C LYS A 300 35.21 2.57 45.41
N LEU A 301 34.44 1.47 45.43
CA LEU A 301 33.69 1.01 44.25
C LEU A 301 32.63 2.04 43.83
N LEU A 302 31.91 2.62 44.79
CA LEU A 302 30.91 3.68 44.53
C LEU A 302 31.55 4.92 43.92
N GLN A 303 32.72 5.35 44.42
CA GLN A 303 33.48 6.46 43.85
C GLN A 303 33.85 6.20 42.37
N ASN A 304 34.32 4.99 42.06
CA ASN A 304 34.64 4.57 40.69
C ASN A 304 33.39 4.63 39.79
N ILE A 305 32.25 4.10 40.26
CA ILE A 305 30.98 4.12 39.53
C ILE A 305 30.52 5.57 39.28
N THR A 306 30.51 6.43 40.30
CA THR A 306 30.07 7.83 40.16
C THR A 306 30.97 8.70 39.30
N SER A 307 32.20 8.28 39.03
CA SER A 307 33.10 9.00 38.12
C SER A 307 32.64 8.98 36.65
N HIS A 308 31.70 8.08 36.29
CA HIS A 308 31.14 7.94 34.94
C HIS A 308 29.63 8.25 34.90
N PRO A 309 29.18 9.51 35.11
CA PRO A 309 27.75 9.85 35.22
C PRO A 309 26.96 9.72 33.90
N HIS A 310 27.64 9.66 32.76
CA HIS A 310 27.01 9.48 31.44
C HIS A 310 26.45 8.06 31.26
N LEU A 311 27.13 7.03 31.80
CA LEU A 311 26.69 5.63 31.73
C LEU A 311 25.58 5.28 32.72
N LEU A 312 25.31 6.15 33.70
CA LEU A 312 24.32 5.91 34.76
C LEU A 312 23.04 6.70 34.48
N THR A 313 21.94 5.97 34.37
CA THR A 313 20.60 6.53 34.20
C THR A 313 19.73 6.11 35.37
N VAL A 314 19.28 7.09 36.16
CA VAL A 314 18.41 6.87 37.31
C VAL A 314 17.02 7.32 36.89
N HIS A 315 16.03 6.43 37.01
CA HIS A 315 14.65 6.75 36.70
C HIS A 315 13.74 6.40 37.87
N ASP A 316 12.90 7.36 38.27
CA ASP A 316 11.92 7.22 39.34
C ASP A 316 10.51 7.15 38.77
N PHE A 317 9.98 5.93 38.68
CA PHE A 317 8.61 5.69 38.19
C PHE A 317 7.51 6.20 39.13
N GLU A 318 7.81 6.45 40.42
CA GLU A 318 6.83 7.00 41.38
C GLU A 318 6.69 8.53 41.20
N GLN A 319 7.77 9.25 40.84
CA GLN A 319 7.78 10.71 40.66
C GLN A 319 7.55 11.18 39.21
N GLU A 320 8.22 10.56 38.24
CA GLU A 320 8.23 11.01 36.83
C GLU A 320 7.11 10.41 35.97
N GLY A 321 6.19 9.65 36.59
CA GLY A 321 5.32 8.69 35.90
C GLY A 321 4.73 9.13 34.56
N SER A 322 4.92 8.29 33.54
CA SER A 322 4.09 8.03 32.34
C SER A 322 4.93 7.47 31.17
N GLU A 323 6.26 7.46 31.31
CA GLU A 323 7.16 6.89 30.31
C GLU A 323 7.14 5.37 30.41
N GLU A 324 6.96 4.71 29.26
CA GLU A 324 7.04 3.26 29.18
C GLU A 324 8.51 2.84 29.31
N LEU A 325 8.77 1.66 29.87
CA LEU A 325 10.15 1.23 30.14
C LEU A 325 11.02 1.18 28.86
N ASP A 326 10.41 0.92 27.71
CA ASP A 326 11.07 0.93 26.41
C ASP A 326 11.62 2.33 26.04
N THR A 327 10.88 3.40 26.31
CA THR A 327 11.35 4.78 26.09
C THR A 327 12.49 5.15 27.03
N VAL A 328 12.44 4.67 28.28
CA VAL A 328 13.48 4.93 29.27
C VAL A 328 14.77 4.18 28.92
N ILE A 329 14.66 2.94 28.45
CA ILE A 329 15.79 2.13 27.94
C ILE A 329 16.48 2.87 26.79
N LEU A 330 15.71 3.41 25.84
CA LEU A 330 16.22 4.19 24.72
C LEU A 330 16.93 5.46 25.17
N LYS A 331 16.31 6.26 26.04
CA LYS A 331 16.94 7.46 26.62
C LYS A 331 18.22 7.14 27.35
N ALA A 332 18.27 6.00 28.04
CA ALA A 332 19.45 5.56 28.75
C ALA A 332 20.62 5.25 27.80
N LEU A 333 20.33 4.54 26.70
CA LEU A 333 21.33 4.23 25.67
C LEU A 333 21.85 5.49 24.97
N VAL A 334 20.94 6.40 24.59
CA VAL A 334 21.30 7.69 23.98
C VAL A 334 22.14 8.52 24.96
N LYS A 335 21.76 8.63 26.23
CA LYS A 335 22.53 9.38 27.25
C LYS A 335 23.94 8.82 27.45
N ALA A 336 24.08 7.49 27.44
CA ALA A 336 25.38 6.83 27.62
C ALA A 336 26.38 7.17 26.51
N CYS A 337 25.88 7.48 25.32
CA CYS A 337 26.69 7.76 24.14
C CYS A 337 26.99 9.28 23.96
N LYS A 338 26.20 10.18 24.57
CA LYS A 338 26.37 11.65 24.55
C LYS A 338 27.75 12.17 25.02
N SER A 339 28.59 11.36 25.65
CA SER A 339 29.89 11.80 26.19
C SER A 339 31.04 11.79 25.18
N HIS A 340 30.85 11.28 23.97
CA HIS A 340 31.98 11.05 23.05
C HIS A 340 32.38 12.21 22.12
N SER A 341 31.48 13.11 21.69
CA SER A 341 31.81 14.44 21.14
C SER A 341 30.53 15.23 20.81
N GLN A 342 30.67 16.46 20.32
CA GLN A 342 29.57 17.27 19.77
C GLN A 342 29.34 17.04 18.26
N GLU A 343 30.02 16.06 17.66
CA GLU A 343 29.94 15.79 16.22
C GLU A 343 28.74 14.90 15.88
N ALA A 344 28.09 15.19 14.74
CA ALA A 344 26.92 14.44 14.28
C ALA A 344 27.20 12.94 14.01
N GLN A 345 28.47 12.57 13.76
CA GLN A 345 28.86 11.18 13.50
C GLN A 345 28.65 10.25 14.69
N ASP A 346 28.83 10.74 15.91
CA ASP A 346 28.68 9.93 17.12
C ASP A 346 27.20 9.58 17.40
N TYR A 347 26.27 10.40 16.89
CA TYR A 347 24.83 10.18 16.99
C TYR A 347 24.26 9.31 15.86
N LEU A 348 25.06 8.95 14.85
CA LEU A 348 24.57 8.18 13.70
C LEU A 348 24.14 6.77 14.09
N ASP A 349 24.90 6.10 14.95
CA ASP A 349 24.54 4.75 15.40
C ASP A 349 23.28 4.77 16.27
N GLU A 350 23.08 5.82 17.07
CA GLU A 350 21.83 6.02 17.82
C GLU A 350 20.63 6.25 16.90
N LEU A 351 20.82 7.06 15.85
CA LEU A 351 19.77 7.32 14.87
C LEU A 351 19.43 6.06 14.08
N LYS A 352 20.44 5.25 13.71
CA LYS A 352 20.26 3.93 13.11
C LYS A 352 19.50 2.98 14.02
N LEU A 353 19.77 2.98 15.34
CA LEU A 353 19.03 2.20 16.33
C LEU A 353 17.58 2.68 16.47
N ALA A 354 17.35 3.99 16.54
CA ALA A 354 16.02 4.57 16.60
C ALA A 354 15.20 4.22 15.35
N VAL A 355 15.84 4.29 14.16
CA VAL A 355 15.27 3.79 12.90
C VAL A 355 14.98 2.33 13.02
N ALA A 356 15.91 1.47 13.44
CA ALA A 356 15.70 0.02 13.56
C ALA A 356 14.50 -0.34 14.46
N TRP A 357 14.28 0.38 15.55
CA TRP A 357 13.20 0.13 16.52
C TRP A 357 11.90 0.86 16.21
N ASP A 358 11.83 1.61 15.10
CA ASP A 358 10.64 2.34 14.65
C ASP A 358 10.10 3.37 15.69
N ARG A 359 11.00 4.03 16.42
CA ARG A 359 10.68 5.02 17.47
C ARG A 359 11.01 6.45 17.05
N VAL A 360 10.15 7.01 16.20
CA VAL A 360 10.27 8.38 15.65
C VAL A 360 10.17 9.44 16.74
N ASP A 361 9.37 9.19 17.77
CA ASP A 361 9.14 10.09 18.90
C ASP A 361 10.44 10.43 19.63
N ILE A 362 11.29 9.42 19.86
CA ILE A 362 12.56 9.56 20.57
C ILE A 362 13.61 10.24 19.69
N ALA A 363 13.71 9.84 18.42
CA ALA A 363 14.61 10.51 17.48
C ALA A 363 14.30 12.01 17.41
N LYS A 364 13.01 12.37 17.36
CA LYS A 364 12.58 13.77 17.37
C LYS A 364 12.88 14.49 18.68
N SER A 365 12.61 13.88 19.83
CA SER A 365 12.72 14.55 21.13
C SER A 365 14.13 14.60 21.72
N GLU A 366 14.97 13.59 21.45
CA GLU A 366 16.28 13.43 22.09
C GLU A 366 17.46 13.70 21.14
N ILE A 367 17.31 13.40 19.84
CA ILE A 367 18.39 13.54 18.85
C ILE A 367 18.27 14.87 18.10
N PHE A 368 17.09 15.17 17.52
CA PHE A 368 16.88 16.39 16.72
C PHE A 368 16.59 17.65 17.54
N ASN A 369 16.15 17.53 18.80
CA ASN A 369 15.95 18.68 19.70
C ASN A 369 17.24 19.10 20.46
N GLY A 370 18.37 18.44 20.22
CA GLY A 370 19.66 18.79 20.82
C GLY A 370 20.38 19.94 20.08
N ASP A 371 21.52 20.37 20.60
CA ASP A 371 22.35 21.45 20.04
C ASP A 371 23.19 21.01 18.81
N VAL A 372 22.80 19.93 18.12
CA VAL A 372 23.58 19.33 17.01
C VAL A 372 23.13 19.90 15.67
N GLU A 373 24.07 20.49 14.93
CA GLU A 373 23.84 20.92 13.54
C GLU A 373 24.01 19.75 12.58
N TRP A 374 22.89 19.27 12.02
CA TRP A 374 22.88 18.18 11.04
C TRP A 374 23.18 18.70 9.62
N LYS A 375 24.12 18.07 8.92
CA LYS A 375 24.32 18.30 7.48
C LYS A 375 23.61 17.21 6.69
N SER A 376 23.16 17.54 5.47
CA SER A 376 22.50 16.57 4.59
C SER A 376 23.35 15.32 4.33
N ARG A 377 24.69 15.44 4.32
CA ARG A 377 25.62 14.32 4.08
C ARG A 377 25.65 13.29 5.21
N ASP A 378 25.44 13.76 6.44
CA ASP A 378 25.50 12.89 7.62
C ASP A 378 24.25 11.99 7.67
N LEU A 379 23.11 12.49 7.19
CA LEU A 379 21.83 11.77 7.18
C LEU A 379 21.68 10.78 6.00
N GLU A 380 22.60 10.74 5.03
CA GLU A 380 22.43 9.95 3.80
C GLU A 380 22.37 8.43 4.07
N GLU A 381 23.22 7.91 4.96
CA GLU A 381 23.21 6.48 5.30
C GLU A 381 21.91 6.09 6.00
N VAL A 382 21.48 6.88 6.97
CA VAL A 382 20.29 6.60 7.77
C VAL A 382 19.00 6.76 6.96
N LEU A 383 19.00 7.70 6.01
CA LEU A 383 17.91 7.85 5.03
C LEU A 383 17.82 6.61 4.13
N MET A 384 18.95 6.05 3.68
CA MET A 384 18.96 4.80 2.91
C MET A 384 18.36 3.64 3.71
N ASP A 385 18.74 3.49 4.98
CA ASP A 385 18.22 2.43 5.86
C ASP A 385 16.72 2.57 6.12
N ALA A 386 16.24 3.80 6.34
CA ALA A 386 14.82 4.10 6.53
C ALA A 386 13.99 3.80 5.26
N LEU A 387 14.54 4.12 4.08
CA LEU A 387 13.92 3.76 2.80
C LEU A 387 13.85 2.24 2.64
N VAL A 388 14.96 1.52 2.78
CA VAL A 388 15.00 0.05 2.64
C VAL A 388 14.00 -0.61 3.59
N SER A 389 13.96 -0.17 4.85
CA SER A 389 13.13 -0.72 5.93
C SER A 389 11.65 -0.30 5.90
N ASN A 390 11.21 0.49 4.91
CA ASN A 390 9.83 0.96 4.76
C ASN A 390 9.31 1.78 5.97
N LYS A 391 10.08 2.79 6.42
CA LYS A 391 9.72 3.64 7.57
C LYS A 391 9.39 5.08 7.13
N PRO A 392 8.14 5.35 6.68
CA PRO A 392 7.79 6.64 6.08
C PRO A 392 7.92 7.83 7.04
N GLU A 393 7.61 7.64 8.33
CA GLU A 393 7.66 8.72 9.31
C GLU A 393 9.10 9.17 9.62
N PHE A 394 10.09 8.26 9.55
CA PHE A 394 11.50 8.62 9.64
C PHE A 394 11.98 9.39 8.41
N VAL A 395 11.55 8.98 7.21
CA VAL A 395 11.87 9.71 5.98
C VAL A 395 11.34 11.15 6.06
N ARG A 396 10.11 11.35 6.54
CA ARG A 396 9.55 12.68 6.80
C ARG A 396 10.40 13.47 7.79
N LEU A 397 10.75 12.85 8.93
CA LEU A 397 11.56 13.48 9.96
C LEU A 397 12.93 13.94 9.41
N PHE A 398 13.58 13.15 8.56
CA PHE A 398 14.88 13.52 7.98
C PHE A 398 14.78 14.65 6.97
N VAL A 399 13.75 14.65 6.12
CA VAL A 399 13.50 15.75 5.18
C VAL A 399 13.16 17.03 5.92
N ASP A 400 12.33 16.96 6.96
CA ASP A 400 11.96 18.13 7.79
C ASP A 400 13.17 18.74 8.52
N ASN A 401 14.21 17.93 8.82
CA ASN A 401 15.44 18.35 9.51
C ASN A 401 16.65 18.55 8.58
N GLY A 402 16.44 18.75 7.27
CA GLY A 402 17.49 19.24 6.36
C GLY A 402 18.16 18.21 5.43
N ALA A 403 17.59 17.02 5.27
CA ALA A 403 18.03 16.08 4.23
C ALA A 403 17.52 16.51 2.83
N ASP A 404 18.43 16.88 1.94
CA ASP A 404 18.08 17.21 0.54
C ASP A 404 18.14 15.96 -0.35
N LEU A 405 16.98 15.58 -0.89
CA LEU A 405 16.86 14.44 -1.78
C LEU A 405 17.53 14.64 -3.15
N ALA A 406 17.67 15.89 -3.61
CA ALA A 406 18.36 16.18 -4.87
C ALA A 406 19.86 15.91 -4.79
N ASP A 407 20.45 16.15 -3.62
CA ASP A 407 21.84 15.83 -3.31
C ASP A 407 22.02 14.33 -3.02
N PHE A 408 21.06 13.72 -2.33
CA PHE A 408 21.11 12.31 -1.92
C PHE A 408 21.01 11.32 -3.08
N LEU A 409 20.11 11.54 -4.05
CA LEU A 409 19.73 10.50 -5.03
C LEU A 409 20.62 10.50 -6.29
N THR A 410 21.61 9.61 -6.29
CA THR A 410 22.40 9.25 -7.47
C THR A 410 21.85 7.98 -8.15
N PHE A 411 22.13 7.79 -9.44
CA PHE A 411 21.73 6.55 -10.13
C PHE A 411 22.35 5.29 -9.49
N GLY A 412 23.54 5.38 -8.91
CA GLY A 412 24.15 4.30 -8.12
C GLY A 412 23.32 3.91 -6.89
N ARG A 413 22.88 4.91 -6.09
CA ARG A 413 22.01 4.67 -4.92
C ARG A 413 20.62 4.18 -5.31
N LEU A 414 20.04 4.72 -6.37
CA LEU A 414 18.77 4.23 -6.91
C LEU A 414 18.89 2.75 -7.33
N GLN A 415 20.00 2.37 -7.97
CA GLN A 415 20.25 0.97 -8.29
C GLN A 415 20.38 0.10 -7.04
N GLN A 416 21.01 0.60 -5.98
CA GLN A 416 21.09 -0.09 -4.68
C GLN A 416 19.70 -0.29 -4.05
N LEU A 417 18.82 0.72 -4.13
CA LEU A 417 17.43 0.63 -3.68
C LEU A 417 16.60 -0.41 -4.46
N TYR A 418 16.85 -0.57 -5.77
CA TYR A 418 16.22 -1.64 -6.55
C TYR A 418 16.83 -3.02 -6.28
N ARG A 419 18.07 -3.10 -5.79
CA ARG A 419 18.70 -4.36 -5.36
C ARG A 419 18.24 -4.82 -3.98
N SER A 420 17.80 -3.91 -3.10
CA SER A 420 17.29 -4.23 -1.77
C SER A 420 15.83 -4.73 -1.75
N VAL A 421 15.25 -4.98 -2.92
CA VAL A 421 13.87 -5.48 -3.05
C VAL A 421 13.78 -6.90 -2.51
N ALA A 422 12.72 -7.20 -1.75
CA ALA A 422 12.55 -8.51 -1.12
C ALA A 422 12.40 -9.63 -2.17
N PRO A 423 13.06 -10.79 -1.99
CA PRO A 423 13.06 -11.88 -2.97
C PRO A 423 11.71 -12.56 -3.17
N LYS A 424 10.72 -12.30 -2.30
CA LYS A 424 9.35 -12.82 -2.41
C LYS A 424 8.38 -11.85 -3.08
N SER A 425 8.85 -10.69 -3.56
CA SER A 425 7.97 -9.68 -4.16
C SER A 425 7.81 -9.87 -5.66
N LEU A 426 6.65 -9.50 -6.20
CA LEU A 426 6.38 -9.55 -7.64
C LEU A 426 7.43 -8.77 -8.46
N LEU A 427 7.89 -7.62 -7.98
CA LEU A 427 8.91 -6.82 -8.66
C LEU A 427 10.22 -7.59 -8.83
N PHE A 428 10.63 -8.37 -7.82
CA PHE A 428 11.84 -9.18 -7.89
C PHE A 428 11.71 -10.24 -9.00
N ASP A 429 10.58 -10.95 -9.06
CA ASP A 429 10.30 -11.95 -10.09
C ASP A 429 10.30 -11.35 -11.50
N LEU A 430 9.72 -10.15 -11.67
CA LEU A 430 9.69 -9.44 -12.94
C LEU A 430 11.09 -8.99 -13.39
N LEU A 431 11.88 -8.43 -12.48
CA LEU A 431 13.26 -8.03 -12.76
C LEU A 431 14.14 -9.24 -13.11
N GLN A 432 13.98 -10.35 -12.38
CA GLN A 432 14.68 -11.60 -12.67
C GLN A 432 14.33 -12.13 -14.07
N ARG A 433 13.03 -12.16 -14.44
CA ARG A 433 12.60 -12.56 -15.79
C ARG A 433 13.22 -11.68 -16.87
N LYS A 434 13.26 -10.35 -16.68
CA LYS A 434 13.88 -9.43 -17.66
C LYS A 434 15.40 -9.54 -17.76
N GLN A 435 16.06 -9.91 -16.67
CA GLN A 435 17.48 -10.22 -16.67
C GLN A 435 17.76 -11.52 -17.45
N GLU A 436 16.96 -12.56 -17.25
CA GLU A 436 17.06 -13.82 -18.01
C GLU A 436 16.80 -13.61 -19.51
N GLU A 437 15.76 -12.84 -19.86
CA GLU A 437 15.47 -12.44 -21.25
C GLU A 437 16.64 -11.72 -21.92
N ALA A 438 17.38 -10.89 -21.17
CA ALA A 438 18.56 -10.18 -21.68
C ALA A 438 19.76 -11.10 -21.90
N ARG A 439 19.90 -12.16 -21.10
CA ARG A 439 20.99 -13.14 -21.21
C ARG A 439 20.79 -14.10 -22.39
N ARG A 440 19.54 -14.42 -22.76
CA ARG A 440 19.19 -15.35 -23.86
C ARG A 440 19.76 -14.97 -25.24
N PRO A 441 19.72 -13.70 -25.72
CA PRO A 441 20.31 -13.35 -27.01
C PRO A 441 21.85 -13.37 -27.03
N LEU A 442 22.55 -13.23 -25.88
CA LEU A 442 24.01 -13.36 -25.82
C LEU A 442 24.50 -14.81 -25.97
N ALA A 443 23.67 -15.80 -25.67
CA ALA A 443 24.00 -17.21 -25.84
C ALA A 443 23.89 -17.70 -27.30
N GLY A 444 23.20 -16.95 -28.18
CA GLY A 444 22.99 -17.31 -29.59
C GLY A 444 24.18 -17.03 -30.52
N LEU A 445 25.20 -16.31 -30.05
CA LEU A 445 26.42 -15.97 -30.80
C LEU A 445 27.65 -16.49 -30.04
N GLY A 446 27.86 -17.80 -30.10
CA GLY A 446 29.16 -18.44 -29.96
C GLY A 446 30.01 -18.07 -28.74
N ALA A 447 29.57 -18.45 -27.54
CA ALA A 447 30.47 -18.68 -26.40
C ALA A 447 29.85 -19.68 -25.42
N GLN A 448 30.17 -20.97 -25.61
CA GLN A 448 30.01 -21.99 -24.58
C GLN A 448 31.04 -21.76 -23.47
N GLN A 449 30.75 -20.82 -22.59
CA GLN A 449 31.22 -20.90 -21.21
C GLN A 449 29.99 -20.68 -20.33
N ALA A 450 29.39 -21.79 -19.93
CA ALA A 450 28.57 -21.84 -18.75
C ALA A 450 29.47 -21.45 -17.57
N ARG A 451 29.54 -20.15 -17.27
CA ARG A 451 29.89 -19.71 -15.92
C ARG A 451 28.71 -20.10 -15.05
N ASP A 452 28.98 -20.90 -14.03
CA ASP A 452 28.08 -21.07 -12.90
C ASP A 452 27.54 -19.71 -12.46
N PRO A 453 26.27 -19.61 -12.03
CA PRO A 453 25.74 -18.36 -11.51
C PRO A 453 26.69 -17.86 -10.42
N PRO A 454 27.15 -16.59 -10.47
CA PRO A 454 27.98 -16.06 -9.41
C PRO A 454 27.24 -16.27 -8.09
N ALA A 455 27.91 -16.90 -7.12
CA ALA A 455 27.39 -17.08 -5.78
C ALA A 455 27.23 -15.69 -5.13
N GLY A 456 26.07 -15.07 -5.33
CA GLY A 456 25.74 -13.75 -4.86
C GLY A 456 24.34 -13.33 -5.34
N PRO A 457 23.66 -12.42 -4.64
CA PRO A 457 22.34 -11.93 -5.04
C PRO A 457 22.40 -11.30 -6.44
N PRO A 458 21.35 -11.47 -7.27
CA PRO A 458 21.33 -10.94 -8.63
C PRO A 458 21.46 -9.40 -8.62
N ALA A 459 22.51 -8.89 -9.24
CA ALA A 459 22.72 -7.45 -9.35
C ALA A 459 21.84 -6.88 -10.48
N PHE A 460 20.67 -6.36 -10.13
CA PHE A 460 19.78 -5.70 -11.09
C PHE A 460 20.38 -4.37 -11.59
N SER A 461 20.14 -4.04 -12.85
CA SER A 461 20.54 -2.78 -13.50
C SER A 461 19.34 -1.87 -13.74
N LEU A 462 19.55 -0.55 -13.75
CA LEU A 462 18.49 0.43 -14.09
C LEU A 462 17.92 0.20 -15.51
N HIS A 463 18.68 -0.44 -16.39
CA HIS A 463 18.19 -0.82 -17.72
C HIS A 463 17.11 -1.92 -17.67
N GLU A 464 17.22 -2.88 -16.74
CA GLU A 464 16.17 -3.88 -16.51
C GLU A 464 14.92 -3.22 -15.95
N VAL A 465 15.08 -2.29 -14.99
CA VAL A 465 13.97 -1.49 -14.44
C VAL A 465 13.27 -0.67 -15.54
N SER A 466 14.03 0.00 -16.40
CA SER A 466 13.51 0.75 -17.55
C SER A 466 12.69 -0.14 -18.50
N ARG A 467 13.10 -1.41 -18.70
CA ARG A 467 12.33 -2.37 -19.51
C ARG A 467 11.03 -2.80 -18.83
N VAL A 468 11.05 -3.05 -17.53
CA VAL A 468 9.81 -3.35 -16.76
C VAL A 468 8.85 -2.16 -16.84
N LEU A 469 9.34 -0.94 -16.60
CA LEU A 469 8.54 0.29 -16.72
C LEU A 469 8.01 0.50 -18.13
N LYS A 470 8.77 0.14 -19.18
CA LYS A 470 8.31 0.20 -20.56
C LYS A 470 7.17 -0.78 -20.84
N ASP A 471 7.20 -1.97 -20.24
CA ASP A 471 6.11 -2.94 -20.40
C ASP A 471 4.80 -2.41 -19.77
N PHE A 472 4.89 -1.70 -18.64
CA PHE A 472 3.72 -1.10 -17.98
C PHE A 472 3.25 0.19 -18.65
N LEU A 473 4.15 1.14 -18.89
CA LEU A 473 3.80 2.50 -19.32
C LEU A 473 3.93 2.73 -20.83
N ARG A 474 4.42 1.76 -21.61
CA ARG A 474 4.60 1.83 -23.06
C ARG A 474 5.39 3.08 -23.48
N ASP A 475 4.79 3.96 -24.27
CA ASP A 475 5.44 5.15 -24.82
C ASP A 475 5.65 6.25 -23.75
N ALA A 476 4.92 6.21 -22.64
CA ALA A 476 5.07 7.12 -21.50
C ALA A 476 6.31 6.90 -20.63
N CYS A 477 7.13 5.90 -20.97
CA CYS A 477 8.44 5.68 -20.35
C CYS A 477 9.61 5.68 -21.34
N ARG A 478 9.40 6.15 -22.59
CA ARG A 478 10.47 6.14 -23.60
C ARG A 478 11.61 7.06 -23.16
N GLY A 479 12.76 6.45 -22.82
CA GLY A 479 13.98 7.17 -22.43
C GLY A 479 14.21 7.32 -20.92
N LEU A 480 13.32 6.84 -20.04
CA LEU A 480 13.61 6.82 -18.60
C LEU A 480 14.79 5.87 -18.30
N TYR A 481 15.80 6.41 -17.61
CA TYR A 481 17.06 5.74 -17.26
C TYR A 481 17.91 5.23 -18.45
N GLN A 482 17.71 5.78 -19.66
CA GLN A 482 18.54 5.49 -20.83
C GLN A 482 19.34 6.73 -21.23
N ASP A 483 20.67 6.58 -21.37
CA ASP A 483 21.54 7.70 -21.76
C ASP A 483 21.33 8.03 -23.24
N GLY A 484 20.48 9.02 -23.48
CA GLY A 484 20.08 9.49 -24.79
C GLY A 484 19.40 10.85 -24.66
N GLY A 485 20.06 11.80 -24.00
CA GLY A 485 19.52 13.15 -23.84
C GLY A 485 19.26 13.85 -25.20
N PRO A 486 18.14 14.56 -25.37
CA PRO A 486 17.85 15.32 -26.59
C PRO A 486 18.59 16.67 -26.70
N GLY A 487 19.51 16.99 -25.80
CA GLY A 487 20.13 18.33 -25.70
C GLY A 487 21.66 18.31 -25.57
N GLY A 488 22.38 17.83 -26.58
CA GLY A 488 23.84 17.70 -26.49
C GLY A 488 24.59 17.51 -27.80
N ARG A 489 24.13 18.08 -28.93
CA ARG A 489 25.02 18.26 -30.09
C ARG A 489 25.95 19.45 -29.81
N ARG A 490 26.88 19.31 -28.86
CA ARG A 490 28.09 20.14 -28.87
C ARG A 490 28.96 19.63 -30.02
N LYS A 491 29.12 20.47 -31.04
CA LYS A 491 30.13 20.33 -32.09
C LYS A 491 31.50 20.38 -31.42
N GLU A 492 32.08 19.23 -31.12
CA GLU A 492 33.54 19.10 -31.05
C GLU A 492 33.98 18.11 -32.13
N GLY A 493 34.76 18.63 -33.07
CA GLY A 493 35.24 17.90 -34.23
C GLY A 493 36.38 16.95 -33.88
N GLY A 494 36.31 15.73 -34.44
CA GLY A 494 37.42 14.77 -34.46
C GLY A 494 36.93 13.38 -34.87
N PRO A 495 37.41 12.77 -35.97
CA PRO A 495 36.90 11.49 -36.45
C PRO A 495 37.64 10.35 -35.74
N ALA A 496 37.13 9.88 -34.60
CA ALA A 496 37.53 8.60 -34.04
C ALA A 496 36.36 7.60 -34.21
N LYS A 497 36.43 6.77 -35.26
CA LYS A 497 35.58 5.58 -35.41
C LYS A 497 35.80 4.68 -34.19
N ARG A 498 34.81 4.60 -33.29
CA ARG A 498 34.75 3.61 -32.21
C ARG A 498 33.66 2.57 -32.52
N PRO A 499 33.81 1.29 -32.11
CA PRO A 499 32.99 0.19 -32.61
C PRO A 499 31.55 0.27 -32.11
N ALA A 500 30.59 0.01 -33.00
CA ALA A 500 29.18 -0.10 -32.68
C ALA A 500 28.92 -1.41 -31.88
N GLY A 501 28.42 -1.31 -30.64
CA GLY A 501 28.01 -2.49 -29.88
C GLY A 501 27.78 -2.32 -28.37
N GLN A 502 28.36 -1.30 -27.71
CA GLN A 502 28.09 -1.06 -26.29
C GLN A 502 26.92 -0.08 -26.13
N LYS A 503 25.76 -0.61 -25.70
CA LYS A 503 24.68 0.21 -25.13
C LYS A 503 25.22 0.86 -23.85
N TRP A 504 25.19 2.19 -23.83
CA TRP A 504 25.68 3.04 -22.75
C TRP A 504 25.06 2.62 -21.40
N LEU A 505 25.90 2.20 -20.46
CA LEU A 505 25.53 2.06 -19.05
C LEU A 505 25.38 3.49 -18.49
N PRO A 506 24.28 3.81 -17.76
CA PRO A 506 24.15 5.11 -17.12
C PRO A 506 25.34 5.38 -16.20
N ASP A 507 25.88 6.60 -16.23
CA ASP A 507 26.88 7.03 -15.25
C ASP A 507 26.24 6.97 -13.85
N LEU A 508 26.72 6.04 -13.02
CA LEU A 508 26.19 5.79 -11.68
C LEU A 508 26.45 6.96 -10.72
N GLY A 509 27.42 7.82 -11.03
CA GLY A 509 27.71 9.05 -10.28
C GLY A 509 26.79 10.23 -10.64
N ARG A 510 26.02 10.13 -11.74
CA ARG A 510 25.09 11.20 -12.15
C ARG A 510 23.90 11.27 -11.19
N ARG A 511 23.57 12.49 -10.77
CA ARG A 511 22.39 12.80 -9.96
C ARG A 511 21.12 12.65 -10.77
N SER A 512 20.04 12.21 -10.14
CA SER A 512 18.73 12.16 -10.81
C SER A 512 18.23 13.57 -11.13
N GLU A 513 17.69 13.76 -12.33
CA GLU A 513 17.05 15.02 -12.74
C GLU A 513 15.74 15.28 -11.99
N GLN A 514 15.08 14.22 -11.50
CA GLN A 514 13.78 14.27 -10.80
C GLN A 514 13.74 13.23 -9.67
N PRO A 515 14.35 13.53 -8.50
CA PRO A 515 14.56 12.54 -7.44
C PRO A 515 13.26 12.02 -6.82
N TRP A 516 12.28 12.91 -6.63
CA TRP A 516 10.97 12.55 -6.07
C TRP A 516 10.18 11.60 -6.97
N ARG A 517 10.25 11.78 -8.30
CA ARG A 517 9.60 10.88 -9.27
C ARG A 517 10.21 9.48 -9.21
N ASP A 518 11.54 9.40 -9.14
CA ASP A 518 12.25 8.12 -9.15
C ASP A 518 11.99 7.31 -7.88
N LEU A 519 11.97 7.96 -6.71
CA LEU A 519 11.57 7.32 -5.45
C LEU A 519 10.07 6.99 -5.42
N PHE A 520 9.23 7.83 -6.00
CA PHE A 520 7.80 7.53 -6.16
C PHE A 520 7.59 6.26 -6.97
N LEU A 521 8.23 6.12 -8.13
CA LEU A 521 8.18 4.91 -8.97
C LEU A 521 8.69 3.68 -8.21
N TRP A 522 9.82 3.81 -7.50
CA TRP A 522 10.38 2.74 -6.68
C TRP A 522 9.43 2.29 -5.56
N ALA A 523 8.72 3.22 -4.91
CA ALA A 523 7.75 2.91 -3.86
C ALA A 523 6.46 2.27 -4.42
N VAL A 524 5.97 2.77 -5.56
CA VAL A 524 4.77 2.23 -6.24
C VAL A 524 5.02 0.79 -6.71
N LEU A 525 6.17 0.52 -7.34
CA LEU A 525 6.52 -0.82 -7.84
C LEU A 525 6.65 -1.88 -6.73
N GLN A 526 6.94 -1.47 -5.49
CA GLN A 526 6.99 -2.36 -4.33
C GLN A 526 5.69 -2.39 -3.51
N ASN A 527 4.62 -1.76 -3.99
CA ASN A 527 3.34 -1.65 -3.30
C ASN A 527 3.43 -0.99 -1.90
N ARG A 528 4.33 0.00 -1.73
CA ARG A 528 4.54 0.73 -0.47
C ARG A 528 3.71 2.02 -0.45
N HIS A 529 2.41 1.91 -0.17
CA HIS A 529 1.45 3.00 -0.32
C HIS A 529 1.78 4.27 0.49
N GLU A 530 2.12 4.15 1.78
CA GLU A 530 2.38 5.31 2.63
C GLU A 530 3.57 6.14 2.15
N MET A 531 4.68 5.48 1.80
CA MET A 531 5.85 6.16 1.22
C MET A 531 5.53 6.76 -0.15
N ALA A 532 4.83 6.02 -1.02
CA ALA A 532 4.45 6.53 -2.33
C ALA A 532 3.53 7.76 -2.24
N THR A 533 2.59 7.79 -1.29
CA THR A 533 1.74 8.98 -1.07
C THR A 533 2.54 10.19 -0.59
N TYR A 534 3.57 9.98 0.24
CA TYR A 534 4.47 11.05 0.68
C TYR A 534 5.34 11.57 -0.48
N PHE A 535 5.95 10.68 -1.27
CA PHE A 535 6.75 11.11 -2.43
C PHE A 535 5.92 11.81 -3.50
N TRP A 536 4.65 11.42 -3.66
CA TRP A 536 3.70 12.15 -4.51
C TRP A 536 3.36 13.55 -3.96
N ALA A 537 3.18 13.66 -2.64
CA ALA A 537 2.95 14.95 -1.98
C ALA A 537 4.13 15.93 -2.18
N MET A 538 5.36 15.42 -2.26
CA MET A 538 6.56 16.24 -2.48
C MET A 538 6.92 16.44 -3.97
N GLY A 539 6.58 15.51 -4.87
CA GLY A 539 6.99 15.54 -6.28
C GLY A 539 6.27 16.57 -7.16
N GLN A 540 6.84 16.93 -8.31
CA GLN A 540 6.20 17.80 -9.31
C GLN A 540 5.21 16.99 -10.19
N GLU A 541 4.34 17.70 -10.94
CA GLU A 541 3.36 17.10 -11.87
C GLU A 541 2.44 16.05 -11.21
N GLY A 542 1.69 16.47 -10.19
CA GLY A 542 0.89 15.59 -9.33
C GLY A 542 -0.18 14.79 -10.09
N VAL A 543 -0.88 15.41 -11.05
CA VAL A 543 -1.94 14.72 -11.81
C VAL A 543 -1.35 13.59 -12.67
N ALA A 544 -0.27 13.88 -13.42
CA ALA A 544 0.39 12.90 -14.26
C ALA A 544 1.00 11.74 -13.44
N ALA A 545 1.64 12.05 -12.32
CA ALA A 545 2.22 11.04 -11.43
C ALA A 545 1.17 10.08 -10.85
N ALA A 546 0.02 10.60 -10.42
CA ALA A 546 -1.05 9.78 -9.88
C ALA A 546 -1.67 8.85 -10.96
N LEU A 547 -1.84 9.34 -12.20
CA LEU A 547 -2.32 8.53 -13.32
C LEU A 547 -1.32 7.44 -13.72
N ALA A 548 -0.02 7.76 -13.75
CA ALA A 548 1.04 6.79 -14.02
C ALA A 548 1.08 5.67 -12.95
N ALA A 549 0.95 6.03 -11.66
CA ALA A 549 0.86 5.04 -10.59
C ALA A 549 -0.39 4.17 -10.69
N CYS A 550 -1.53 4.75 -11.08
CA CYS A 550 -2.76 4.00 -11.33
C CYS A 550 -2.56 2.93 -12.42
N LYS A 551 -1.91 3.30 -13.53
CA LYS A 551 -1.59 2.35 -14.62
C LYS A 551 -0.67 1.23 -14.14
N ILE A 552 0.43 1.57 -13.45
CA ILE A 552 1.38 0.57 -12.93
C ILE A 552 0.69 -0.40 -11.96
N LEU A 553 -0.10 0.09 -11.02
CA LEU A 553 -0.78 -0.76 -10.03
C LEU A 553 -1.86 -1.65 -10.65
N LYS A 554 -2.59 -1.15 -11.65
CA LYS A 554 -3.56 -1.99 -12.41
C LYS A 554 -2.85 -3.13 -13.12
N GLU A 555 -1.77 -2.86 -13.86
CA GLU A 555 -0.99 -3.90 -14.55
C GLU A 555 -0.34 -4.89 -13.57
N MET A 556 0.24 -4.42 -12.47
CA MET A 556 0.79 -5.32 -11.44
C MET A 556 -0.30 -6.19 -10.79
N SER A 557 -1.51 -5.65 -10.56
CA SER A 557 -2.63 -6.43 -10.03
C SER A 557 -3.10 -7.56 -10.93
N HIS A 558 -2.80 -7.50 -12.23
CA HIS A 558 -3.09 -8.58 -13.18
C HIS A 558 -2.02 -9.66 -13.19
N LEU A 559 -0.79 -9.33 -12.80
CA LEU A 559 0.35 -10.25 -12.75
C LEU A 559 0.54 -10.91 -11.37
N GLU A 560 -0.07 -10.34 -10.33
CA GLU A 560 0.03 -10.83 -8.95
C GLU A 560 -0.74 -12.15 -8.74
N PRO A 561 -0.10 -13.22 -8.24
CA PRO A 561 -0.77 -14.48 -7.95
C PRO A 561 -1.64 -14.43 -6.68
N GLU A 562 -1.28 -13.61 -5.69
CA GLU A 562 -2.00 -13.51 -4.42
C GLU A 562 -3.21 -12.57 -4.52
N ALA A 563 -4.42 -13.12 -4.36
CA ALA A 563 -5.67 -12.37 -4.54
C ALA A 563 -5.84 -11.21 -3.56
N GLU A 564 -5.36 -11.33 -2.31
CA GLU A 564 -5.45 -10.26 -1.31
C GLU A 564 -4.57 -9.06 -1.68
N VAL A 565 -3.33 -9.32 -2.10
CA VAL A 565 -2.38 -8.28 -2.54
C VAL A 565 -2.87 -7.63 -3.83
N ALA A 566 -3.35 -8.42 -4.80
CA ALA A 566 -3.94 -7.92 -6.04
C ALA A 566 -5.16 -7.02 -5.77
N ARG A 567 -6.00 -7.38 -4.79
CA ARG A 567 -7.13 -6.55 -4.36
C ARG A 567 -6.66 -5.23 -3.73
N ALA A 568 -5.67 -5.28 -2.84
CA ALA A 568 -5.09 -4.08 -2.25
C ALA A 568 -4.50 -3.13 -3.30
N MET A 569 -3.81 -3.65 -4.32
CA MET A 569 -3.30 -2.85 -5.43
C MET A 569 -4.42 -2.18 -6.24
N ARG A 570 -5.54 -2.87 -6.49
CA ARG A 570 -6.71 -2.30 -7.21
C ARG A 570 -7.48 -1.26 -6.39
N GLU A 571 -7.52 -1.43 -5.07
CA GLU A 571 -8.17 -0.50 -4.14
C GLU A 571 -7.32 0.75 -3.85
N ALA A 572 -6.12 0.84 -4.43
CA ALA A 572 -5.25 2.00 -4.26
C ALA A 572 -5.88 3.28 -4.83
N LYS A 573 -5.94 4.33 -4.01
CA LYS A 573 -6.72 5.55 -4.27
C LYS A 573 -6.04 6.58 -5.19
N TYR A 574 -5.08 6.19 -6.02
CA TYR A 574 -4.36 7.13 -6.88
C TYR A 574 -5.25 7.75 -7.97
N GLU A 575 -6.26 7.02 -8.47
CA GLU A 575 -7.26 7.58 -9.39
C GLU A 575 -8.09 8.69 -8.71
N GLN A 576 -8.48 8.49 -7.45
CA GLN A 576 -9.19 9.50 -6.65
C GLN A 576 -8.30 10.71 -6.34
N LEU A 577 -7.02 10.49 -6.02
CA LEU A 577 -6.07 11.60 -5.80
C LEU A 577 -5.87 12.45 -7.06
N ALA A 578 -5.75 11.83 -8.24
CA ALA A 578 -5.65 12.56 -9.52
C ALA A 578 -6.92 13.39 -9.79
N LEU A 579 -8.08 12.78 -9.55
CA LEU A 579 -9.40 13.39 -9.71
C LEU A 579 -9.59 14.61 -8.80
N ASP A 580 -9.35 14.45 -7.51
CA ASP A 580 -9.58 15.50 -6.53
C ASP A 580 -8.62 16.68 -6.75
N LEU A 581 -7.36 16.39 -7.10
CA LEU A 581 -6.38 17.42 -7.45
C LEU A 581 -6.78 18.18 -8.72
N PHE A 582 -7.23 17.47 -9.75
CA PHE A 582 -7.70 18.09 -10.99
C PHE A 582 -8.98 18.92 -10.76
N SER A 583 -9.89 18.45 -9.90
CA SER A 583 -11.09 19.19 -9.52
C SER A 583 -10.75 20.52 -8.85
N GLU A 584 -9.75 20.54 -7.96
CA GLU A 584 -9.26 21.76 -7.33
C GLU A 584 -8.68 22.72 -8.38
N CYS A 585 -7.83 22.21 -9.28
CA CYS A 585 -7.25 22.98 -10.39
C CYS A 585 -8.33 23.59 -11.29
N TYR A 586 -9.34 22.80 -11.66
CA TYR A 586 -10.47 23.22 -12.50
C TYR A 586 -11.33 24.29 -11.81
N SER A 587 -11.58 24.14 -10.50
CA SER A 587 -12.36 25.12 -9.73
C SER A 587 -11.69 26.49 -9.61
N ASN A 588 -10.35 26.54 -9.71
CA ASN A 588 -9.58 27.77 -9.65
C ASN A 588 -9.52 28.46 -11.02
N SER A 589 -9.10 27.72 -12.07
CA SER A 589 -8.99 28.25 -13.43
C SER A 589 -9.25 27.18 -14.48
N GLU A 590 -10.31 27.35 -15.27
CA GLU A 590 -10.66 26.43 -16.35
C GLU A 590 -9.60 26.43 -17.47
N ASP A 591 -9.13 27.60 -17.89
CA ASP A 591 -8.19 27.74 -19.01
C ASP A 591 -6.82 27.10 -18.68
N ARG A 592 -6.30 27.31 -17.46
CA ARG A 592 -5.06 26.65 -17.01
C ARG A 592 -5.24 25.15 -16.81
N ALA A 593 -6.40 24.71 -16.31
CA ALA A 593 -6.71 23.28 -16.19
C ALA A 593 -6.82 22.59 -17.57
N PHE A 594 -7.33 23.26 -18.59
CA PHE A 594 -7.33 22.74 -19.97
C PHE A 594 -5.92 22.65 -20.55
N ALA A 595 -5.07 23.66 -20.31
CA ALA A 595 -3.66 23.60 -20.71
C ALA A 595 -2.92 22.45 -20.01
N LEU A 596 -3.22 22.20 -18.73
CA LEU A 596 -2.65 21.10 -17.95
C LEU A 596 -2.97 19.71 -18.53
N LEU A 597 -4.16 19.51 -19.13
CA LEU A 597 -4.55 18.23 -19.73
C LEU A 597 -3.81 17.91 -21.04
N VAL A 598 -3.48 18.95 -21.81
CA VAL A 598 -2.97 18.87 -23.19
C VAL A 598 -1.44 19.03 -23.25
N ARG A 599 -0.83 19.61 -22.21
CA ARG A 599 0.63 19.81 -22.15
C ARG A 599 1.37 18.47 -22.22
N ARG A 600 2.53 18.49 -22.88
CA ARG A 600 3.48 17.37 -22.88
C ARG A 600 4.34 17.43 -21.62
N ASN A 601 4.15 16.47 -20.73
CA ASN A 601 4.87 16.41 -19.46
C ASN A 601 6.36 16.09 -19.66
N ARG A 602 7.26 16.91 -19.11
CA ARG A 602 8.70 16.67 -19.22
C ARG A 602 9.16 15.49 -18.37
N CYS A 603 8.52 15.27 -17.22
CA CYS A 603 8.91 14.18 -16.31
C CYS A 603 8.45 12.80 -16.78
N TRP A 604 7.48 12.73 -17.70
CA TRP A 604 6.84 11.50 -18.20
C TRP A 604 6.99 11.36 -19.73
N SER A 605 8.23 11.52 -20.22
CA SER A 605 8.63 11.32 -21.63
C SER A 605 7.74 11.99 -22.68
N ARG A 606 7.32 13.23 -22.43
CA ARG A 606 6.48 14.07 -23.32
C ARG A 606 5.09 13.51 -23.61
N THR A 607 4.55 12.68 -22.72
CA THR A 607 3.15 12.25 -22.80
C THR A 607 2.20 13.25 -22.15
N THR A 608 0.96 13.30 -22.63
CA THR A 608 -0.09 14.16 -22.07
C THR A 608 -0.84 13.46 -20.94
N CYS A 609 -1.43 14.24 -20.03
CA CYS A 609 -2.25 13.70 -18.95
C CYS A 609 -3.45 12.90 -19.49
N LEU A 610 -4.05 13.36 -20.60
CA LEU A 610 -5.16 12.65 -21.26
C LEU A 610 -4.75 11.29 -21.84
N HIS A 611 -3.57 11.21 -22.46
CA HIS A 611 -3.05 9.95 -22.98
C HIS A 611 -2.77 8.97 -21.84
N LEU A 612 -2.10 9.43 -20.77
CA LEU A 612 -1.85 8.61 -19.57
C LEU A 612 -3.15 8.09 -18.94
N ALA A 613 -4.16 8.96 -18.80
CA ALA A 613 -5.47 8.57 -18.27
C ALA A 613 -6.17 7.52 -19.16
N ALA A 614 -6.11 7.68 -20.48
CA ALA A 614 -6.73 6.77 -21.43
C ALA A 614 -6.07 5.38 -21.38
N GLU A 615 -4.73 5.34 -21.36
CA GLU A 615 -3.99 4.10 -21.23
C GLU A 615 -4.15 3.42 -19.86
N ALA A 616 -4.42 4.19 -18.80
CA ALA A 616 -4.66 3.69 -17.45
C ALA A 616 -6.11 3.20 -17.24
N ASP A 617 -6.99 3.33 -18.23
CA ASP A 617 -8.43 3.04 -18.14
C ASP A 617 -9.07 3.67 -16.88
N THR A 618 -8.78 4.95 -16.63
CA THR A 618 -9.30 5.71 -15.48
C THR A 618 -10.66 6.30 -15.79
N LYS A 619 -11.70 5.48 -15.66
CA LYS A 619 -13.08 5.82 -16.03
C LYS A 619 -13.64 6.97 -15.20
N ALA A 620 -13.33 7.04 -13.92
CA ALA A 620 -13.83 8.10 -13.06
C ALA A 620 -13.19 9.44 -13.44
N PHE A 621 -11.90 9.45 -13.82
CA PHE A 621 -11.20 10.63 -14.32
C PHE A 621 -11.87 11.25 -15.55
N PHE A 622 -12.20 10.45 -16.56
CA PHE A 622 -12.91 10.95 -17.74
C PHE A 622 -14.36 11.34 -17.47
N ALA A 623 -14.99 10.78 -16.45
CA ALA A 623 -16.35 11.15 -16.09
C ALA A 623 -16.47 12.50 -15.38
N HIS A 624 -15.34 13.05 -14.91
CA HIS A 624 -15.28 14.37 -14.29
C HIS A 624 -15.75 15.49 -15.23
N ASP A 625 -16.54 16.41 -14.69
CA ASP A 625 -17.21 17.45 -15.49
C ASP A 625 -16.22 18.38 -16.20
N GLY A 626 -15.09 18.72 -15.57
CA GLY A 626 -14.04 19.54 -16.20
C GLY A 626 -13.40 18.88 -17.43
N VAL A 627 -13.20 17.55 -17.40
CA VAL A 627 -12.68 16.81 -18.58
C VAL A 627 -13.76 16.76 -19.66
N GLN A 628 -15.03 16.54 -19.29
CA GLN A 628 -16.13 16.54 -20.25
C GLN A 628 -16.40 17.93 -20.87
N ALA A 629 -16.20 19.01 -20.11
CA ALA A 629 -16.25 20.38 -20.61
C ALA A 629 -15.14 20.64 -21.63
N PHE A 630 -13.92 20.20 -21.33
CA PHE A 630 -12.79 20.25 -22.25
C PHE A 630 -13.06 19.48 -23.56
N LEU A 631 -13.55 18.24 -23.46
CA LEU A 631 -13.91 17.43 -24.64
C LEU A 631 -15.06 18.05 -25.44
N THR A 632 -15.98 18.75 -24.76
CA THR A 632 -17.04 19.50 -25.43
C THR A 632 -16.46 20.71 -26.18
N LYS A 633 -15.49 21.42 -25.60
CA LYS A 633 -14.76 22.50 -26.28
C LYS A 633 -14.02 21.98 -27.53
N ILE A 634 -13.32 20.85 -27.44
CA ILE A 634 -12.69 20.20 -28.61
C ILE A 634 -13.73 19.82 -29.67
N TRP A 635 -14.86 19.24 -29.25
CA TRP A 635 -15.93 18.80 -30.15
C TRP A 635 -16.52 19.93 -31.00
N TRP A 636 -16.74 21.11 -30.40
CA TRP A 636 -17.22 22.30 -31.09
C TRP A 636 -16.13 23.06 -31.86
N GLY A 637 -14.86 22.83 -31.54
CA GLY A 637 -13.72 23.49 -32.16
C GLY A 637 -13.74 25.00 -31.91
N ASP A 638 -13.53 25.79 -32.95
CA ASP A 638 -13.53 27.27 -32.87
C ASP A 638 -14.94 27.89 -32.77
N MET A 639 -16.00 27.07 -32.79
CA MET A 639 -17.39 27.53 -32.63
C MET A 639 -17.79 27.61 -31.15
N ALA A 640 -18.70 28.53 -30.84
CA ALA A 640 -19.20 28.67 -29.47
C ALA A 640 -19.93 27.40 -28.98
N THR A 641 -19.62 26.99 -27.75
CA THR A 641 -20.25 25.85 -27.07
C THR A 641 -21.71 26.19 -26.75
N GLY A 642 -22.67 25.52 -27.38
CA GLY A 642 -24.11 25.71 -27.13
C GLY A 642 -24.95 26.20 -28.31
N THR A 643 -24.38 26.25 -29.52
CA THR A 643 -25.20 26.50 -30.71
C THR A 643 -26.23 25.36 -30.92
N PRO A 644 -27.52 25.68 -31.13
CA PRO A 644 -28.54 24.65 -31.32
C PRO A 644 -28.33 23.91 -32.65
N ILE A 645 -28.55 22.58 -32.64
CA ILE A 645 -28.30 21.70 -33.78
C ILE A 645 -29.05 22.14 -35.05
N LEU A 646 -30.25 22.73 -34.90
CA LEU A 646 -31.02 23.24 -36.05
C LEU A 646 -30.28 24.37 -36.80
N ARG A 647 -29.58 25.26 -36.08
CA ARG A 647 -28.77 26.31 -36.72
C ARG A 647 -27.56 25.72 -37.44
N LEU A 648 -26.96 24.67 -36.86
CA LEU A 648 -25.86 23.93 -37.48
C LEU A 648 -26.29 23.22 -38.77
N LEU A 649 -27.45 22.53 -38.74
CA LEU A 649 -28.06 21.89 -39.91
C LEU A 649 -28.38 22.92 -41.01
N GLY A 650 -28.97 24.05 -40.62
CA GLY A 650 -29.24 25.16 -41.55
C GLY A 650 -27.97 25.66 -42.23
N ALA A 651 -26.89 25.89 -41.46
CA ALA A 651 -25.60 26.32 -42.00
C ALA A 651 -24.89 25.23 -42.84
N PHE A 652 -25.10 23.96 -42.54
CA PHE A 652 -24.56 22.83 -43.30
C PHE A 652 -25.19 22.73 -44.70
N PHE A 653 -26.52 22.80 -44.79
CA PHE A 653 -27.23 22.73 -46.08
C PHE A 653 -27.14 24.04 -46.89
N CYS A 654 -27.04 25.18 -46.21
CA CYS A 654 -26.90 26.50 -46.83
C CYS A 654 -25.60 27.17 -46.36
N PRO A 655 -24.46 26.93 -47.03
CA PRO A 655 -23.16 27.44 -46.59
C PRO A 655 -23.07 28.97 -46.54
N LEU A 656 -23.95 29.68 -47.25
CA LEU A 656 -24.07 31.14 -47.18
C LEU A 656 -24.46 31.65 -45.78
N LEU A 657 -25.14 30.83 -44.97
CA LEU A 657 -25.54 31.18 -43.61
C LEU A 657 -24.36 31.20 -42.62
N ILE A 658 -23.23 30.55 -42.95
CA ILE A 658 -22.02 30.54 -42.10
C ILE A 658 -21.49 31.97 -41.92
N TYR A 659 -21.63 32.82 -42.94
CA TYR A 659 -21.17 34.21 -42.94
C TYR A 659 -22.10 35.18 -42.20
N THR A 660 -23.26 34.71 -41.76
CA THR A 660 -24.19 35.49 -40.94
C THR A 660 -23.91 35.29 -39.44
N ASN A 661 -24.42 36.16 -38.59
CA ASN A 661 -24.29 36.07 -37.12
C ASN A 661 -25.11 34.92 -36.49
N LEU A 662 -25.54 33.93 -37.29
CA LEU A 662 -26.31 32.77 -36.84
C LEU A 662 -25.45 31.82 -35.98
N ILE A 663 -24.13 31.79 -36.25
CA ILE A 663 -23.12 31.00 -35.54
C ILE A 663 -22.07 31.97 -34.99
N ALA A 664 -21.87 31.93 -33.67
CA ALA A 664 -20.80 32.67 -33.00
C ALA A 664 -19.50 31.85 -33.01
N PHE A 665 -18.39 32.50 -33.34
CA PHE A 665 -17.05 31.91 -33.31
C PHE A 665 -16.25 32.52 -32.15
N SER A 666 -15.36 31.72 -31.55
CA SER A 666 -14.65 32.04 -30.29
C SER A 666 -13.68 33.23 -30.36
N GLU A 667 -13.58 33.93 -31.50
CA GLU A 667 -12.69 35.06 -31.75
C GLU A 667 -13.43 36.35 -32.18
N GLU A 668 -14.74 36.45 -31.94
CA GLU A 668 -15.48 37.71 -32.08
C GLU A 668 -15.48 38.48 -30.75
N ALA A 669 -14.31 38.88 -30.27
CA ALA A 669 -14.23 40.07 -29.41
C ALA A 669 -14.31 41.29 -30.36
N PRO A 670 -15.39 42.11 -30.31
CA PRO A 670 -15.50 43.23 -31.21
C PRO A 670 -14.40 44.24 -30.91
N LEU A 671 -13.76 44.78 -31.96
CA LEU A 671 -13.18 46.12 -31.90
C LEU A 671 -14.29 47.09 -31.45
N ARG A 672 -14.41 47.31 -30.15
CA ARG A 672 -14.98 48.54 -29.57
C ARG A 672 -13.85 49.28 -28.88
N THR A 673 -12.99 49.90 -29.69
CA THR A 673 -12.13 51.00 -29.25
C THR A 673 -13.00 52.21 -28.93
N GLY A 674 -13.43 52.33 -27.68
CA GLY A 674 -13.71 53.61 -27.04
C GLY A 674 -12.45 54.02 -26.27
N PRO A 675 -11.91 55.23 -26.44
CA PRO A 675 -10.71 55.66 -25.73
C PRO A 675 -11.09 56.12 -24.32
N GLN A 676 -11.26 55.18 -23.38
CA GLN A 676 -11.37 55.51 -21.96
C GLN A 676 -10.99 54.41 -20.96
N ASP A 677 -10.69 53.18 -21.39
CA ASP A 677 -10.24 52.09 -20.50
C ASP A 677 -8.74 51.76 -20.69
N LEU A 678 -7.88 52.78 -20.76
CA LEU A 678 -6.43 52.62 -20.98
C LEU A 678 -5.61 52.75 -19.69
N GLN A 679 -6.14 52.27 -18.57
CA GLN A 679 -5.43 52.27 -17.29
C GLN A 679 -5.87 51.12 -16.36
N GLU A 680 -6.00 49.89 -16.89
CA GLU A 680 -6.01 48.63 -16.12
C GLU A 680 -5.89 47.44 -17.10
N LEU A 681 -4.72 47.32 -17.74
CA LEU A 681 -4.33 46.12 -18.51
C LEU A 681 -3.26 45.38 -17.70
N ASP A 682 -3.72 44.64 -16.69
CA ASP A 682 -2.92 43.64 -16.01
C ASP A 682 -2.64 42.44 -16.96
N ASP A 683 -1.47 41.84 -16.80
CA ASP A 683 -0.82 40.79 -17.60
C ASP A 683 -1.67 39.55 -18.04
N LEU A 684 -2.88 39.40 -17.51
CA LEU A 684 -3.80 38.28 -17.75
C LEU A 684 -4.31 38.15 -19.20
N GLY A 685 -4.44 39.26 -19.93
CA GLY A 685 -4.96 39.25 -21.31
C GLY A 685 -3.99 38.62 -22.32
N ALA A 686 -2.69 38.90 -22.16
CA ALA A 686 -1.63 38.32 -23.00
C ALA A 686 -1.45 36.82 -22.71
N GLU A 687 -1.50 36.42 -21.45
CA GLU A 687 -1.45 35.01 -21.02
C GLU A 687 -2.60 34.20 -21.62
N LYS A 688 -3.82 34.73 -21.58
CA LYS A 688 -5.01 34.07 -22.15
C LYS A 688 -4.92 33.90 -23.68
N SER A 689 -4.35 34.87 -24.38
CA SER A 689 -4.09 34.79 -25.82
C SER A 689 -3.07 33.70 -26.17
N LEU A 690 -2.01 33.56 -25.36
CA LEU A 690 -0.98 32.52 -25.54
C LEU A 690 -1.49 31.11 -25.18
N LEU A 691 -2.41 30.99 -24.23
CA LEU A 691 -3.05 29.71 -23.86
C LEU A 691 -4.11 29.26 -24.89
N CYS A 692 -4.75 30.20 -25.58
CA CYS A 692 -5.85 29.94 -26.53
C CYS A 692 -5.46 29.99 -28.01
N GLY A 693 -4.38 30.69 -28.39
CA GLY A 693 -4.00 30.91 -29.78
C GLY A 693 -3.23 29.73 -30.43
N PRO A 694 -3.53 29.36 -31.69
CA PRO A 694 -2.63 28.52 -32.47
C PRO A 694 -1.36 29.32 -32.78
N GLY A 695 -0.20 28.80 -32.36
CA GLY A 695 1.06 29.52 -32.30
C GLY A 695 1.38 30.38 -33.53
N SER A 696 1.30 31.70 -33.37
CA SER A 696 2.17 32.61 -34.10
C SER A 696 3.40 32.85 -33.23
N LEU A 697 4.48 32.13 -33.52
CA LEU A 697 5.81 32.50 -33.05
C LEU A 697 6.05 33.97 -33.42
N VAL A 698 6.46 34.74 -32.42
CA VAL A 698 7.02 36.08 -32.59
C VAL A 698 8.29 35.91 -33.43
N GLU A 699 8.18 36.06 -34.75
CA GLU A 699 9.32 36.45 -35.57
C GLU A 699 9.61 37.92 -35.26
N GLU A 700 10.87 38.21 -34.93
CA GLU A 700 11.35 39.58 -34.77
C GLU A 700 11.02 40.43 -36.01
N PRO A 701 10.76 41.75 -35.82
CA PRO A 701 10.37 42.61 -36.92
C PRO A 701 11.59 42.98 -37.75
N VAL A 702 11.95 42.13 -38.73
CA VAL A 702 12.89 42.51 -39.79
C VAL A 702 12.11 42.89 -41.04
N GLU A 703 11.96 44.21 -41.20
CA GLU A 703 11.85 44.97 -42.45
C GLU A 703 11.33 44.23 -43.70
N ALA A 704 10.01 44.23 -43.89
CA ALA A 704 9.40 44.08 -45.22
C ALA A 704 8.40 45.22 -45.46
N ARG A 705 8.93 46.38 -45.86
CA ARG A 705 8.14 47.55 -46.25
C ARG A 705 7.66 47.36 -47.71
N ARG A 706 6.33 47.46 -47.88
CA ARG A 706 5.60 47.85 -49.12
C ARG A 706 5.58 46.86 -50.30
N ALA A 707 4.46 46.14 -50.40
CA ALA A 707 3.73 46.03 -51.67
C ALA A 707 2.22 45.98 -51.37
N GLN A 708 1.54 47.07 -51.68
CA GLN A 708 0.11 47.27 -51.52
C GLN A 708 -0.64 46.56 -52.66
N GLY A 709 -1.57 45.67 -52.28
CA GLY A 709 -2.59 45.08 -53.15
C GLY A 709 -3.87 44.94 -52.34
N ASP A 710 -4.73 45.96 -52.43
CA ASP A 710 -5.90 46.23 -51.59
C ASP A 710 -7.12 45.33 -51.94
N ARG A 711 -6.93 44.00 -51.83
CA ARG A 711 -7.97 42.96 -51.84
C ARG A 711 -7.58 41.85 -50.87
N GLY A 712 -7.68 42.10 -49.56
CA GLY A 712 -7.04 41.21 -48.57
C GLY A 712 -7.75 40.90 -47.25
N PRO A 713 -8.53 41.78 -46.60
CA PRO A 713 -9.10 41.46 -45.28
C PRO A 713 -10.34 40.58 -45.37
N HIS A 714 -11.26 40.90 -46.29
CA HIS A 714 -12.53 40.18 -46.42
C HIS A 714 -12.37 38.77 -47.00
N ALA A 715 -11.53 38.56 -48.01
CA ALA A 715 -11.30 37.23 -48.56
C ALA A 715 -10.59 36.32 -47.54
N ALA A 716 -9.61 36.85 -46.79
CA ALA A 716 -8.98 36.14 -45.69
C ALA A 716 -9.98 35.80 -44.58
N PHE A 717 -10.86 36.74 -44.20
CA PHE A 717 -11.93 36.54 -43.23
C PHE A 717 -12.96 35.48 -43.66
N LEU A 718 -13.39 35.49 -44.93
CA LEU A 718 -14.33 34.50 -45.47
C LEU A 718 -13.69 33.11 -45.55
N LEU A 719 -12.42 33.02 -45.93
CA LEU A 719 -11.67 31.76 -46.00
C LEU A 719 -11.35 31.19 -44.61
N THR A 720 -11.02 32.04 -43.63
CA THR A 720 -10.78 31.59 -42.26
C THR A 720 -12.07 31.08 -41.62
N ARG A 721 -13.20 31.80 -41.73
CA ARG A 721 -14.49 31.34 -41.19
C ARG A 721 -14.96 30.02 -41.84
N TRP A 722 -14.76 29.88 -43.16
CA TRP A 722 -15.01 28.63 -43.87
C TRP A 722 -14.16 27.47 -43.33
N ARG A 723 -12.84 27.70 -43.17
CA ARG A 723 -11.91 26.70 -42.63
C ARG A 723 -12.23 26.32 -41.18
N LYS A 724 -12.57 27.30 -40.33
CA LYS A 724 -12.94 27.09 -38.92
C LYS A 724 -14.23 26.27 -38.79
N PHE A 725 -15.25 26.55 -39.62
CA PHE A 725 -16.51 25.79 -39.62
C PHE A 725 -16.30 24.33 -40.06
N TRP A 726 -15.69 24.11 -41.23
CA TRP A 726 -15.47 22.75 -41.76
C TRP A 726 -14.34 21.99 -41.07
N GLY A 727 -13.51 22.68 -40.27
CA GLY A 727 -12.47 22.08 -39.45
C GLY A 727 -12.96 21.54 -38.11
N ALA A 728 -14.17 21.90 -37.67
CA ALA A 728 -14.71 21.48 -36.38
C ALA A 728 -15.19 20.01 -36.41
N PRO A 729 -14.86 19.18 -35.39
CA PRO A 729 -15.27 17.77 -35.37
C PRO A 729 -16.78 17.55 -35.49
N VAL A 730 -17.60 18.44 -34.89
CA VAL A 730 -19.06 18.35 -34.98
C VAL A 730 -19.62 18.50 -36.40
N THR A 731 -19.00 19.32 -37.25
CA THR A 731 -19.43 19.49 -38.65
C THR A 731 -18.99 18.31 -39.50
N VAL A 732 -17.79 17.77 -39.24
CA VAL A 732 -17.31 16.53 -39.87
C VAL A 732 -18.21 15.34 -39.51
N PHE A 733 -18.58 15.21 -38.24
CA PHE A 733 -19.54 14.20 -37.78
C PHE A 733 -20.89 14.34 -38.48
N LEU A 734 -21.46 15.55 -38.49
CA LEU A 734 -22.73 15.81 -39.15
C LEU A 734 -22.68 15.48 -40.64
N GLY A 735 -21.58 15.86 -41.31
CA GLY A 735 -21.35 15.51 -42.72
C GLY A 735 -21.29 14.01 -42.93
N ASN A 736 -20.58 13.28 -42.08
CA ASN A 736 -20.54 11.81 -42.14
C ASN A 736 -21.92 11.18 -41.94
N VAL A 737 -22.73 11.66 -40.99
CA VAL A 737 -24.09 11.15 -40.75
C VAL A 737 -24.97 11.38 -41.97
N VAL A 738 -25.01 12.60 -42.51
CA VAL A 738 -25.84 12.93 -43.68
C VAL A 738 -25.42 12.11 -44.90
N MET A 739 -24.12 12.01 -45.15
CA MET A 739 -23.59 11.23 -46.27
C MET A 739 -23.81 9.72 -46.09
N TYR A 740 -23.80 9.21 -44.87
CA TYR A 740 -24.08 7.80 -44.60
C TYR A 740 -25.56 7.45 -44.84
N PHE A 741 -26.50 8.32 -44.47
CA PHE A 741 -27.91 8.15 -44.83
C PHE A 741 -28.13 8.20 -46.35
N ALA A 742 -27.41 9.10 -47.05
CA ALA A 742 -27.44 9.14 -48.51
C ALA A 742 -26.90 7.85 -49.13
N PHE A 743 -25.83 7.27 -48.57
CA PHE A 743 -25.30 5.97 -48.96
C PHE A 743 -26.33 4.85 -48.77
N LEU A 744 -26.99 4.75 -47.61
CA LEU A 744 -28.02 3.74 -47.36
C LEU A 744 -29.22 3.89 -48.30
N PHE A 745 -29.62 5.13 -48.58
CA PHE A 745 -30.69 5.41 -49.54
C PHE A 745 -30.31 4.98 -50.96
N LEU A 746 -29.09 5.29 -51.40
CA LEU A 746 -28.57 4.84 -52.69
C LEU A 746 -28.48 3.31 -52.76
N PHE A 747 -27.99 2.65 -51.71
CA PHE A 747 -27.93 1.18 -51.61
C PHE A 747 -29.34 0.58 -51.73
N THR A 748 -30.31 1.14 -51.01
CA THR A 748 -31.71 0.70 -51.05
C THR A 748 -32.30 0.87 -52.45
N TYR A 749 -32.07 2.02 -53.09
CA TYR A 749 -32.53 2.29 -54.46
C TYR A 749 -31.95 1.28 -55.46
N VAL A 750 -30.64 1.03 -55.38
CA VAL A 750 -29.95 0.04 -56.22
C VAL A 750 -30.53 -1.35 -56.00
N LEU A 751 -30.73 -1.79 -54.75
CA LEU A 751 -31.21 -3.14 -54.44
C LEU A 751 -32.68 -3.34 -54.82
N LEU A 752 -33.55 -2.33 -54.63
CA LEU A 752 -34.99 -2.49 -54.87
C LEU A 752 -35.42 -2.15 -56.30
N VAL A 753 -34.78 -1.16 -56.94
CA VAL A 753 -35.26 -0.59 -58.21
C VAL A 753 -34.33 -0.90 -59.39
N ASP A 754 -33.03 -0.68 -59.25
CA ASP A 754 -32.10 -0.64 -60.39
C ASP A 754 -31.15 -1.86 -60.48
N PHE A 755 -31.53 -3.00 -59.86
CA PHE A 755 -30.74 -4.24 -59.85
C PHE A 755 -30.95 -5.06 -61.15
N ARG A 756 -30.20 -4.75 -62.20
CA ARG A 756 -30.39 -5.36 -63.55
C ARG A 756 -29.55 -6.63 -63.77
N PRO A 757 -30.11 -7.67 -64.42
CA PRO A 757 -29.37 -8.89 -64.76
C PRO A 757 -28.39 -8.70 -65.94
N PRO A 758 -27.27 -9.44 -66.01
CA PRO A 758 -26.38 -9.45 -67.17
C PRO A 758 -27.15 -9.96 -68.41
N PRO A 759 -26.99 -9.36 -69.61
CA PRO A 759 -25.78 -8.75 -70.17
C PRO A 759 -25.70 -7.20 -70.14
N GLN A 760 -26.68 -6.49 -69.55
CA GLN A 760 -26.79 -5.02 -69.65
C GLN A 760 -25.77 -4.22 -68.79
N GLY A 761 -24.78 -4.89 -68.18
CA GLY A 761 -23.76 -4.27 -67.32
C GLY A 761 -24.32 -3.64 -66.04
N PRO A 762 -23.47 -3.19 -65.11
CA PRO A 762 -23.92 -2.44 -63.95
C PRO A 762 -24.43 -1.05 -64.34
N SER A 763 -25.51 -0.60 -63.70
CA SER A 763 -26.06 0.73 -63.92
C SER A 763 -25.15 1.83 -63.37
N GLY A 764 -25.34 3.08 -63.81
CA GLY A 764 -24.58 4.21 -63.26
C GLY A 764 -24.74 4.38 -61.74
N ALA A 765 -25.92 4.08 -61.20
CA ALA A 765 -26.18 4.12 -59.75
C ALA A 765 -25.41 3.01 -59.01
N GLU A 766 -25.32 1.82 -59.59
CA GLU A 766 -24.53 0.70 -59.04
C GLU A 766 -23.03 0.97 -59.07
N VAL A 767 -22.52 1.53 -60.16
CA VAL A 767 -21.10 1.94 -60.25
C VAL A 767 -20.79 3.01 -59.20
N THR A 768 -21.72 3.95 -58.97
CA THR A 768 -21.58 4.97 -57.92
C THR A 768 -21.53 4.32 -56.53
N LEU A 769 -22.36 3.29 -56.27
CA LEU A 769 -22.34 2.53 -55.03
C LEU A 769 -21.00 1.80 -54.81
N TYR A 770 -20.45 1.14 -55.85
CA TYR A 770 -19.15 0.47 -55.78
C TYR A 770 -18.02 1.45 -55.48
N PHE A 771 -18.04 2.60 -56.14
CA PHE A 771 -17.08 3.66 -55.88
C PHE A 771 -17.19 4.15 -54.42
N TRP A 772 -18.41 4.30 -53.91
CA TRP A 772 -18.63 4.71 -52.52
C TRP A 772 -18.07 3.70 -51.52
N VAL A 773 -18.36 2.41 -51.67
CA VAL A 773 -17.83 1.37 -50.77
C VAL A 773 -16.31 1.29 -50.89
N PHE A 774 -15.75 1.45 -52.08
CA PHE A 774 -14.30 1.56 -52.26
C PHE A 774 -13.70 2.72 -51.44
N THR A 775 -14.36 3.88 -51.39
CA THR A 775 -13.89 4.99 -50.52
C THR A 775 -13.99 4.69 -49.03
N LEU A 776 -14.97 3.89 -48.60
CA LEU A 776 -15.06 3.42 -47.21
C LEU A 776 -13.91 2.46 -46.88
N VAL A 777 -13.59 1.52 -47.77
CA VAL A 777 -12.45 0.59 -47.62
C VAL A 777 -11.14 1.36 -47.48
N LEU A 778 -10.92 2.40 -48.28
CA LEU A 778 -9.72 3.24 -48.17
C LEU A 778 -9.63 3.97 -46.82
N GLU A 779 -10.77 4.36 -46.25
CA GLU A 779 -10.80 5.00 -44.93
C GLU A 779 -10.51 4.00 -43.80
N GLU A 780 -11.04 2.77 -43.88
CA GLU A 780 -10.71 1.69 -42.93
C GLU A 780 -9.21 1.32 -43.00
N ILE A 781 -8.65 1.26 -44.20
CA ILE A 781 -7.21 1.06 -44.41
C ILE A 781 -6.42 2.24 -43.79
N ARG A 782 -6.90 3.49 -43.97
CA ARG A 782 -6.24 4.63 -43.33
C ARG A 782 -6.23 4.49 -41.81
N GLN A 783 -7.38 4.19 -41.23
CA GLN A 783 -7.58 4.05 -39.78
C GLN A 783 -6.76 2.91 -39.19
N GLY A 784 -6.63 1.77 -39.90
CA GLY A 784 -5.86 0.62 -39.45
C GLY A 784 -4.34 0.75 -39.60
N PHE A 785 -3.84 1.50 -40.60
CA PHE A 785 -2.40 1.52 -40.93
C PHE A 785 -1.67 2.82 -40.58
N PHE A 786 -2.32 3.99 -40.65
CA PHE A 786 -1.63 5.29 -40.65
C PHE A 786 -1.63 6.04 -39.31
N THR A 787 -2.06 5.41 -38.22
CA THR A 787 -2.25 6.06 -36.91
C THR A 787 -1.00 6.14 -36.02
N ASP A 788 0.16 5.53 -36.38
CA ASP A 788 1.44 5.78 -35.68
C ASP A 788 2.67 5.25 -36.44
N GLU A 789 3.85 5.90 -36.35
CA GLU A 789 5.03 5.58 -37.19
C GLU A 789 5.90 4.41 -36.66
N ASP A 790 5.76 3.97 -35.40
CA ASP A 790 6.79 3.15 -34.74
C ASP A 790 6.43 1.65 -34.43
N THR A 791 5.29 1.11 -34.87
CA THR A 791 4.86 -0.27 -34.52
C THR A 791 4.76 -1.25 -35.71
N HIS A 792 5.17 -2.51 -35.48
CA HIS A 792 5.06 -3.61 -36.45
C HIS A 792 3.62 -3.78 -36.95
N LEU A 793 3.43 -3.91 -38.26
CA LEU A 793 2.12 -4.02 -38.94
C LEU A 793 1.19 -5.09 -38.35
N LEU A 794 1.74 -6.23 -37.93
CA LEU A 794 0.96 -7.31 -37.32
C LEU A 794 0.31 -6.90 -36.00
N LYS A 795 1.01 -6.14 -35.15
CA LYS A 795 0.45 -5.67 -33.87
C LYS A 795 -0.66 -4.65 -34.07
N LYS A 796 -0.55 -3.80 -35.10
CA LYS A 796 -1.60 -2.85 -35.47
C LYS A 796 -2.87 -3.58 -35.93
N PHE A 797 -2.70 -4.58 -36.79
CA PHE A 797 -3.83 -5.39 -37.25
C PHE A 797 -4.50 -6.14 -36.10
N THR A 798 -3.73 -6.71 -35.16
CA THR A 798 -4.32 -7.38 -33.99
C THR A 798 -5.11 -6.42 -33.11
N LEU A 799 -4.64 -5.18 -32.91
CA LEU A 799 -5.36 -4.16 -32.15
C LEU A 799 -6.64 -3.70 -32.87
N TYR A 800 -6.59 -3.52 -34.20
CA TYR A 800 -7.77 -3.17 -35.00
C TYR A 800 -8.86 -4.26 -34.93
N VAL A 801 -8.45 -5.53 -35.00
CA VAL A 801 -9.36 -6.69 -34.93
C VAL A 801 -9.84 -6.96 -33.50
N GLU A 802 -9.31 -6.32 -32.46
CA GLU A 802 -9.79 -6.52 -31.09
C GLU A 802 -11.19 -5.91 -30.89
N ASP A 803 -11.44 -4.75 -31.50
CA ASP A 803 -12.72 -4.03 -31.45
C ASP A 803 -13.85 -4.79 -32.16
N ASN A 804 -15.00 -4.90 -31.50
CA ASN A 804 -16.17 -5.57 -32.03
C ASN A 804 -16.82 -4.81 -33.19
N TRP A 805 -16.74 -3.48 -33.22
CA TRP A 805 -17.31 -2.69 -34.31
C TRP A 805 -16.49 -2.79 -35.58
N ASN A 806 -15.15 -2.78 -35.46
CA ASN A 806 -14.26 -3.00 -36.59
C ASN A 806 -14.42 -4.41 -37.19
N LYS A 807 -14.68 -5.43 -36.36
CA LYS A 807 -15.06 -6.77 -36.86
C LYS A 807 -16.33 -6.72 -37.72
N CYS A 808 -17.34 -5.96 -37.28
CA CYS A 808 -18.59 -5.78 -38.03
C CYS A 808 -18.33 -5.12 -39.40
N ASP A 809 -17.47 -4.09 -39.43
CA ASP A 809 -17.09 -3.40 -40.66
C ASP A 809 -16.31 -4.30 -41.63
N MET A 810 -15.40 -5.13 -41.12
CA MET A 810 -14.69 -6.14 -41.93
C MET A 810 -15.63 -7.19 -42.50
N VAL A 811 -16.65 -7.61 -41.73
CA VAL A 811 -17.69 -8.55 -42.19
C VAL A 811 -18.55 -7.91 -43.28
N ALA A 812 -18.96 -6.64 -43.11
CA ALA A 812 -19.73 -5.90 -44.12
C ALA A 812 -18.94 -5.79 -45.44
N ILE A 813 -17.69 -5.35 -45.38
CA ILE A 813 -16.84 -5.22 -46.58
C ILE A 813 -16.66 -6.59 -47.27
N PHE A 814 -16.45 -7.66 -46.49
CA PHE A 814 -16.31 -9.01 -47.03
C PHE A 814 -17.59 -9.48 -47.73
N LEU A 815 -18.77 -9.33 -47.09
CA LEU A 815 -20.05 -9.70 -47.67
C LEU A 815 -20.36 -8.89 -48.93
N PHE A 816 -20.02 -7.59 -48.95
CA PHE A 816 -20.16 -6.75 -50.13
C PHE A 816 -19.32 -7.27 -51.30
N ILE A 817 -18.03 -7.60 -51.07
CA ILE A 817 -17.14 -8.14 -52.11
C ILE A 817 -17.70 -9.46 -52.66
N VAL A 818 -18.15 -10.37 -51.78
CA VAL A 818 -18.76 -11.65 -52.19
C VAL A 818 -20.04 -11.40 -52.98
N GLY A 819 -20.92 -10.51 -52.51
CA GLY A 819 -22.18 -10.15 -53.16
C GLY A 819 -21.97 -9.57 -54.56
N VAL A 820 -21.02 -8.65 -54.72
CA VAL A 820 -20.64 -8.08 -56.02
C VAL A 820 -20.00 -9.15 -56.92
N THR A 821 -19.17 -10.04 -56.39
CA THR A 821 -18.56 -11.13 -57.17
C THR A 821 -19.62 -12.10 -57.69
N CYS A 822 -20.55 -12.53 -56.83
CA CYS A 822 -21.69 -13.38 -57.21
C CYS A 822 -22.60 -12.68 -58.23
N ARG A 823 -22.79 -11.36 -58.11
CA ARG A 823 -23.54 -10.59 -59.09
C ARG A 823 -22.90 -10.59 -60.48
N MET A 824 -21.57 -10.59 -60.59
CA MET A 824 -20.87 -10.64 -61.89
C MET A 824 -21.03 -12.00 -62.61
N LEU A 825 -21.41 -13.06 -61.88
CA LEU A 825 -21.57 -14.40 -62.41
C LEU A 825 -23.04 -14.71 -62.72
N PRO A 826 -23.41 -15.04 -63.98
CA PRO A 826 -24.80 -15.25 -64.36
C PRO A 826 -25.46 -16.45 -63.64
N SER A 827 -24.68 -17.46 -63.23
CA SER A 827 -25.17 -18.66 -62.55
C SER A 827 -25.59 -18.42 -61.10
N VAL A 828 -25.09 -17.36 -60.45
CA VAL A 828 -25.30 -17.07 -59.02
C VAL A 828 -25.84 -15.66 -58.80
N PHE A 829 -26.50 -15.08 -59.81
CA PHE A 829 -27.04 -13.73 -59.76
C PHE A 829 -28.06 -13.51 -58.62
N GLU A 830 -29.02 -14.43 -58.45
CA GLU A 830 -30.02 -14.38 -57.36
C GLU A 830 -29.40 -14.55 -55.98
N ALA A 831 -28.33 -15.36 -55.89
CA ALA A 831 -27.54 -15.48 -54.67
C ALA A 831 -26.80 -14.16 -54.37
N GLY A 832 -26.27 -13.48 -55.40
CA GLY A 832 -25.67 -12.16 -55.27
C GLY A 832 -26.65 -11.11 -54.74
N ARG A 833 -27.89 -11.11 -55.22
CA ARG A 833 -28.98 -10.25 -54.69
C ARG A 833 -29.25 -10.53 -53.21
N SER A 834 -29.33 -11.82 -52.85
CA SER A 834 -29.59 -12.26 -51.48
C SER A 834 -28.45 -11.88 -50.52
N VAL A 835 -27.20 -12.04 -50.94
CA VAL A 835 -26.01 -11.66 -50.16
C VAL A 835 -25.95 -10.14 -49.98
N LEU A 836 -26.18 -9.35 -51.03
CA LEU A 836 -26.23 -7.88 -50.93
C LEU A 836 -27.39 -7.37 -50.06
N ALA A 837 -28.51 -8.10 -50.01
CA ALA A 837 -29.62 -7.78 -49.11
C ALA A 837 -29.26 -8.04 -47.63
N MET A 838 -28.54 -9.12 -47.34
CA MET A 838 -28.01 -9.37 -45.99
C MET A 838 -26.95 -8.33 -45.63
N ASP A 839 -26.09 -7.98 -46.57
CA ASP A 839 -25.04 -6.98 -46.40
C ASP A 839 -25.62 -5.58 -46.08
N PHE A 840 -26.72 -5.19 -46.74
CA PHE A 840 -27.46 -3.97 -46.40
C PHE A 840 -27.90 -3.92 -44.93
N MET A 841 -28.31 -5.06 -44.35
CA MET A 841 -28.65 -5.12 -42.93
C MET A 841 -27.44 -4.83 -42.05
N VAL A 842 -26.27 -5.37 -42.38
CA VAL A 842 -25.02 -5.14 -41.63
C VAL A 842 -24.61 -3.66 -41.72
N PHE A 843 -24.64 -3.05 -42.90
CA PHE A 843 -24.41 -1.61 -43.06
C PHE A 843 -25.43 -0.76 -42.29
N THR A 844 -26.68 -1.21 -42.17
CA THR A 844 -27.69 -0.51 -41.36
C THR A 844 -27.38 -0.62 -39.87
N LEU A 845 -26.93 -1.78 -39.37
CA LEU A 845 -26.53 -1.96 -37.96
C LEU A 845 -25.38 -1.02 -37.55
N ARG A 846 -24.48 -0.67 -38.48
CA ARG A 846 -23.41 0.30 -38.25
C ARG A 846 -23.91 1.69 -37.80
N LEU A 847 -25.14 2.07 -38.12
CA LEU A 847 -25.75 3.33 -37.63
C LEU A 847 -25.77 3.40 -36.10
N ILE A 848 -25.93 2.25 -35.41
CA ILE A 848 -25.96 2.20 -33.95
C ILE A 848 -24.64 2.72 -33.37
N HIS A 849 -23.51 2.32 -33.96
CA HIS A 849 -22.18 2.78 -33.56
C HIS A 849 -22.02 4.29 -33.76
N ILE A 850 -22.45 4.83 -34.91
CA ILE A 850 -22.36 6.27 -35.22
C ILE A 850 -23.16 7.10 -34.20
N PHE A 851 -24.36 6.64 -33.82
CA PHE A 851 -25.19 7.34 -32.83
C PHE A 851 -24.76 7.14 -31.37
N ALA A 852 -23.76 6.30 -31.09
CA ALA A 852 -23.24 6.07 -29.74
C ALA A 852 -22.64 7.33 -29.11
N ILE A 853 -22.19 8.29 -29.93
CA ILE A 853 -21.66 9.59 -29.45
C ILE A 853 -22.74 10.48 -28.81
N HIS A 854 -24.02 10.23 -29.08
CA HIS A 854 -25.11 11.07 -28.60
C HIS A 854 -25.39 10.85 -27.11
N LYS A 855 -25.48 11.95 -26.33
CA LYS A 855 -25.66 11.93 -24.86
C LYS A 855 -26.83 11.08 -24.36
N GLN A 856 -27.95 11.04 -25.09
CA GLN A 856 -29.15 10.28 -24.67
C GLN A 856 -29.18 8.82 -25.15
N LEU A 857 -28.45 8.50 -26.21
CA LEU A 857 -28.47 7.16 -26.84
C LEU A 857 -27.27 6.32 -26.43
N GLY A 858 -26.10 6.94 -26.26
CA GLY A 858 -24.85 6.25 -25.93
C GLY A 858 -24.91 5.37 -24.69
N PRO A 859 -25.32 5.87 -23.50
CA PRO A 859 -25.43 5.02 -22.30
C PRO A 859 -26.38 3.83 -22.49
N LYS A 860 -27.44 4.00 -23.28
CA LYS A 860 -28.40 2.93 -23.59
C LYS A 860 -27.78 1.85 -24.48
N ILE A 861 -26.96 2.23 -25.46
CA ILE A 861 -26.25 1.29 -26.34
C ILE A 861 -25.26 0.44 -25.54
N ILE A 862 -24.53 1.03 -24.59
CA ILE A 862 -23.60 0.29 -23.71
C ILE A 862 -24.33 -0.73 -22.84
N ILE A 863 -25.53 -0.38 -22.35
CA ILE A 863 -26.38 -1.30 -21.58
C ILE A 863 -26.76 -2.50 -22.46
N VAL A 864 -27.24 -2.26 -23.68
CA VAL A 864 -27.61 -3.32 -24.63
C VAL A 864 -26.42 -4.25 -24.92
N GLU A 865 -25.24 -3.70 -25.19
CA GLU A 865 -24.02 -4.49 -25.46
C GLU A 865 -23.68 -5.43 -24.30
N ARG A 866 -23.80 -4.97 -23.05
CA ARG A 866 -23.52 -5.80 -21.87
C ARG A 866 -24.57 -6.88 -21.62
N MET A 867 -25.84 -6.57 -21.88
CA MET A 867 -26.95 -7.53 -21.73
C MET A 867 -26.89 -8.66 -22.77
N MET A 868 -26.21 -8.46 -23.91
CA MET A 868 -26.05 -9.52 -24.92
C MET A 868 -25.33 -10.77 -24.38
N LYS A 869 -24.44 -10.63 -23.37
CA LYS A 869 -23.79 -11.80 -22.75
C LYS A 869 -24.82 -12.72 -22.07
N ASP A 870 -25.80 -12.15 -21.37
CA ASP A 870 -26.89 -12.91 -20.73
C ASP A 870 -27.75 -13.61 -21.79
N VAL A 871 -27.99 -12.95 -22.94
CA VAL A 871 -28.73 -13.53 -24.06
C VAL A 871 -28.03 -14.75 -24.61
N PHE A 872 -26.71 -14.75 -24.75
CA PHE A 872 -25.98 -15.92 -25.27
C PHE A 872 -26.12 -17.13 -24.35
N PHE A 873 -26.01 -16.95 -23.03
CA PHE A 873 -26.24 -18.04 -22.07
C PHE A 873 -27.68 -18.55 -22.11
N PHE A 874 -28.65 -17.65 -22.23
CA PHE A 874 -30.05 -18.01 -22.36
C PHE A 874 -30.34 -18.79 -23.65
N LEU A 875 -29.85 -18.31 -24.79
CA LEU A 875 -30.04 -18.96 -26.09
C LEU A 875 -29.47 -20.38 -26.10
N PHE A 876 -28.39 -20.64 -25.36
CA PHE A 876 -27.85 -21.99 -25.19
C PHE A 876 -28.87 -22.93 -24.51
N PHE A 877 -29.43 -22.55 -23.35
CA PHE A 877 -30.44 -23.36 -22.67
C PHE A 877 -31.72 -23.53 -23.50
N LEU A 878 -32.16 -22.45 -24.16
CA LEU A 878 -33.33 -22.50 -25.05
C LEU A 878 -33.09 -23.46 -26.21
N SER A 879 -31.92 -23.43 -26.83
CA SER A 879 -31.59 -24.29 -27.98
C SER A 879 -31.58 -25.77 -27.59
N VAL A 880 -30.98 -26.12 -26.44
CA VAL A 880 -30.96 -27.51 -25.93
C VAL A 880 -32.39 -28.02 -25.70
N TRP A 881 -33.23 -27.21 -25.06
CA TRP A 881 -34.62 -27.57 -24.78
C TRP A 881 -35.47 -27.67 -26.06
N LEU A 882 -35.29 -26.73 -26.98
CA LEU A 882 -35.99 -26.65 -28.25
C LEU A 882 -35.70 -27.86 -29.14
N VAL A 883 -34.42 -28.26 -29.26
CA VAL A 883 -34.03 -29.46 -30.01
C VAL A 883 -34.64 -30.72 -29.41
N ALA A 884 -34.61 -30.87 -28.08
CA ALA A 884 -35.19 -32.03 -27.40
C ALA A 884 -36.70 -32.17 -27.68
N TYR A 885 -37.45 -31.08 -27.55
CA TYR A 885 -38.87 -31.05 -27.86
C TYR A 885 -39.15 -31.30 -29.36
N GLY A 886 -38.40 -30.64 -30.25
CA GLY A 886 -38.57 -30.74 -31.69
C GLY A 886 -38.31 -32.14 -32.25
N VAL A 887 -37.24 -32.80 -31.79
CA VAL A 887 -36.91 -34.19 -32.18
C VAL A 887 -37.98 -35.15 -31.67
N THR A 888 -38.41 -34.99 -30.42
CA THR A 888 -39.43 -35.86 -29.81
C THR A 888 -40.78 -35.72 -30.55
N THR A 889 -41.18 -34.48 -30.87
CA THR A 889 -42.43 -34.20 -31.60
C THR A 889 -42.38 -34.74 -33.03
N GLN A 890 -41.25 -34.58 -33.72
CA GLN A 890 -41.04 -35.15 -35.07
C GLN A 890 -41.09 -36.69 -35.04
N ALA A 891 -40.49 -37.32 -34.02
CA ALA A 891 -40.48 -38.78 -33.88
C ALA A 891 -41.89 -39.35 -33.62
N LEU A 892 -42.72 -38.63 -32.85
CA LEU A 892 -44.09 -39.06 -32.52
C LEU A 892 -45.07 -38.82 -33.68
N LEU A 893 -45.04 -37.63 -34.32
CA LEU A 893 -45.98 -37.28 -35.40
C LEU A 893 -45.58 -37.82 -36.77
N HIS A 894 -44.29 -37.87 -37.11
CA HIS A 894 -43.84 -38.24 -38.46
C HIS A 894 -42.64 -39.19 -38.44
N PRO A 895 -42.83 -40.45 -37.99
CA PRO A 895 -41.74 -41.42 -37.83
C PRO A 895 -41.10 -41.89 -39.17
N HIS A 896 -41.81 -41.75 -40.30
CA HIS A 896 -41.38 -42.29 -41.60
C HIS A 896 -40.96 -41.22 -42.63
N ASP A 897 -40.90 -39.95 -42.26
CA ASP A 897 -40.47 -38.88 -43.18
C ASP A 897 -38.94 -38.83 -43.25
N SER A 898 -38.36 -39.13 -44.41
CA SER A 898 -36.90 -39.15 -44.64
C SER A 898 -36.35 -37.86 -45.26
N ARG A 899 -37.21 -36.86 -45.52
CA ARG A 899 -36.81 -35.61 -46.19
C ARG A 899 -36.09 -34.68 -45.20
N LEU A 900 -34.77 -34.57 -45.34
CA LEU A 900 -33.91 -33.76 -44.45
C LEU A 900 -34.39 -32.31 -44.28
N GLU A 901 -34.75 -31.61 -45.37
CA GLU A 901 -35.22 -30.22 -45.30
C GLU A 901 -36.48 -30.05 -44.43
N TRP A 902 -37.42 -30.99 -44.54
CA TRP A 902 -38.66 -30.97 -43.77
C TRP A 902 -38.44 -31.36 -42.31
N ILE A 903 -37.51 -32.29 -42.05
CA ILE A 903 -37.09 -32.66 -40.70
C ILE A 903 -36.48 -31.43 -40.00
N PHE A 904 -35.51 -30.76 -40.62
CA PHE A 904 -34.89 -29.56 -40.04
C PHE A 904 -35.93 -28.46 -39.77
N ARG A 905 -36.84 -28.21 -40.72
CA ARG A 905 -37.92 -27.22 -40.55
C ARG A 905 -38.89 -27.59 -39.41
N ARG A 906 -39.21 -28.88 -39.22
CA ARG A 906 -40.13 -29.33 -38.16
C ARG A 906 -39.46 -29.44 -36.79
N VAL A 907 -38.19 -29.81 -36.73
CA VAL A 907 -37.43 -29.97 -35.47
C VAL A 907 -36.98 -28.64 -34.89
N LEU A 908 -36.56 -27.68 -35.72
CA LEU A 908 -36.00 -26.41 -35.22
C LEU A 908 -36.98 -25.25 -35.41
N TYR A 909 -37.40 -25.01 -36.66
CA TYR A 909 -38.12 -23.78 -37.01
C TYR A 909 -39.54 -23.73 -36.44
N ARG A 910 -40.27 -24.85 -36.46
CA ARG A 910 -41.64 -24.89 -35.91
C ARG A 910 -41.70 -24.71 -34.39
N PRO A 911 -40.95 -25.46 -33.57
CA PRO A 911 -40.86 -25.23 -32.13
C PRO A 911 -40.44 -23.81 -31.74
N TYR A 912 -39.55 -23.20 -32.52
CA TYR A 912 -39.15 -21.81 -32.31
C TYR A 912 -40.34 -20.83 -32.44
N LEU A 913 -41.17 -20.99 -33.48
CA LEU A 913 -42.35 -20.14 -33.69
C LEU A 913 -43.45 -20.36 -32.65
N GLN A 914 -43.56 -21.57 -32.10
CA GLN A 914 -44.53 -21.87 -31.04
C GLN A 914 -44.27 -21.07 -29.76
N ILE A 915 -43.00 -20.77 -29.44
CA ILE A 915 -42.63 -19.92 -28.28
C ILE A 915 -43.29 -18.53 -28.42
N PHE A 916 -43.37 -17.99 -29.64
CA PHE A 916 -43.99 -16.70 -29.95
C PHE A 916 -45.51 -16.76 -30.16
N GLY A 917 -46.15 -17.90 -29.86
CA GLY A 917 -47.61 -18.06 -29.94
C GLY A 917 -48.15 -18.48 -31.31
N GLN A 918 -47.29 -18.79 -32.29
CA GLN A 918 -47.73 -19.38 -33.56
C GLN A 918 -47.82 -20.90 -33.41
N ILE A 919 -48.93 -21.37 -32.84
CA ILE A 919 -49.20 -22.79 -32.63
C ILE A 919 -50.13 -23.29 -33.74
N PRO A 920 -49.64 -24.07 -34.73
CA PRO A 920 -50.48 -24.63 -35.77
C PRO A 920 -51.30 -25.80 -35.20
N LEU A 921 -52.33 -25.49 -34.41
CA LEU A 921 -53.25 -26.49 -33.82
C LEU A 921 -53.91 -27.35 -34.90
N ASP A 922 -54.16 -26.79 -36.09
CA ASP A 922 -54.80 -27.48 -37.22
C ASP A 922 -53.99 -28.68 -37.77
N GLU A 923 -52.68 -28.75 -37.51
CA GLU A 923 -51.84 -29.88 -37.93
C GLU A 923 -51.60 -30.90 -36.80
N ILE A 924 -51.92 -30.55 -35.55
CA ILE A 924 -51.69 -31.35 -34.35
C ILE A 924 -52.99 -32.03 -33.89
N ASP A 925 -54.15 -31.37 -34.06
CA ASP A 925 -55.45 -31.90 -33.63
C ASP A 925 -56.13 -32.80 -34.69
N GLU A 926 -56.61 -33.95 -34.23
CA GLU A 926 -57.21 -35.05 -35.00
C GLU A 926 -58.47 -34.65 -35.79
N ALA A 927 -59.17 -33.59 -35.37
CA ALA A 927 -60.48 -33.21 -35.90
C ALA A 927 -60.46 -32.57 -37.31
N ARG A 928 -59.29 -32.28 -37.90
CA ARG A 928 -59.18 -31.57 -39.19
C ARG A 928 -58.26 -32.20 -40.24
N VAL A 929 -57.63 -33.35 -39.95
CA VAL A 929 -56.62 -33.93 -40.85
C VAL A 929 -57.25 -35.00 -41.78
N ASN A 930 -57.67 -34.61 -42.98
CA ASN A 930 -58.13 -35.53 -44.03
C ASN A 930 -56.94 -36.19 -44.76
N CYS A 931 -56.35 -37.21 -44.16
CA CYS A 931 -55.27 -38.00 -44.75
C CYS A 931 -55.79 -39.34 -45.27
N SER A 932 -55.79 -39.53 -46.59
CA SER A 932 -56.18 -40.79 -47.23
C SER A 932 -55.05 -41.83 -47.14
N ALA A 933 -55.43 -43.10 -46.91
CA ALA A 933 -54.55 -44.22 -46.59
C ALA A 933 -53.71 -44.77 -47.77
N HIS A 934 -52.96 -43.91 -48.49
CA HIS A 934 -52.01 -44.37 -49.51
C HIS A 934 -50.58 -43.81 -49.28
N PRO A 935 -49.56 -44.69 -49.16
CA PRO A 935 -48.16 -44.31 -48.91
C PRO A 935 -47.40 -44.08 -50.23
N LEU A 936 -47.88 -43.19 -51.09
CA LEU A 936 -47.09 -42.71 -52.24
C LEU A 936 -46.81 -41.22 -52.05
N PRO A 937 -45.54 -40.83 -51.83
CA PRO A 937 -45.19 -39.44 -51.63
C PRO A 937 -45.32 -38.69 -52.96
N LEU A 938 -46.42 -37.97 -53.17
CA LEU A 938 -46.45 -36.92 -54.18
C LEU A 938 -45.44 -35.84 -53.78
N GLN A 939 -44.62 -35.42 -54.73
CA GLN A 939 -43.58 -34.41 -54.56
C GLN A 939 -44.22 -33.06 -54.26
N GLY A 940 -44.46 -32.79 -52.97
CA GLY A 940 -45.00 -31.52 -52.47
C GLY A 940 -46.04 -31.62 -51.35
N SER A 941 -46.60 -32.80 -51.03
CA SER A 941 -47.60 -32.92 -49.95
C SER A 941 -46.96 -33.15 -48.57
N PRO A 942 -47.51 -32.56 -47.49
CA PRO A 942 -47.08 -32.85 -46.12
C PRO A 942 -47.36 -34.32 -45.78
N SER A 943 -46.39 -35.00 -45.17
CA SER A 943 -46.59 -36.37 -44.66
C SER A 943 -47.70 -36.37 -43.61
N CYS A 944 -48.56 -37.38 -43.63
CA CYS A 944 -49.65 -37.49 -42.66
C CYS A 944 -49.12 -37.74 -41.24
N PRO A 945 -49.73 -37.12 -40.21
CA PRO A 945 -49.35 -37.34 -38.83
C PRO A 945 -49.81 -38.73 -38.34
N ASN A 946 -48.99 -39.37 -37.50
CA ASN A 946 -49.34 -40.59 -36.79
C ASN A 946 -50.21 -40.25 -35.57
N LEU A 947 -51.43 -40.79 -35.54
CA LEU A 947 -52.44 -40.48 -34.51
C LEU A 947 -52.27 -41.31 -33.22
N TYR A 948 -51.42 -42.33 -33.21
CA TYR A 948 -51.31 -43.30 -32.10
C TYR A 948 -51.01 -42.67 -30.73
N ALA A 949 -50.16 -41.65 -30.68
CA ALA A 949 -49.72 -40.99 -29.43
C ALA A 949 -49.97 -39.47 -29.44
N ASN A 950 -51.06 -39.01 -30.07
CA ASN A 950 -51.34 -37.58 -30.20
C ASN A 950 -51.52 -36.87 -28.85
N TRP A 951 -52.20 -37.52 -27.89
CA TRP A 951 -52.38 -36.98 -26.53
C TRP A 951 -51.05 -36.65 -25.83
N LEU A 952 -50.00 -37.42 -26.10
CA LEU A 952 -48.67 -37.20 -25.54
C LEU A 952 -47.99 -35.98 -26.19
N VAL A 953 -48.23 -35.74 -27.48
CA VAL A 953 -47.74 -34.55 -28.20
C VAL A 953 -48.39 -33.28 -27.66
N ILE A 954 -49.70 -33.31 -27.38
CA ILE A 954 -50.43 -32.20 -26.74
C ILE A 954 -49.88 -31.95 -25.33
N LEU A 955 -49.64 -33.01 -24.54
CA LEU A 955 -49.03 -32.90 -23.21
C LEU A 955 -47.61 -32.30 -23.27
N LEU A 956 -46.79 -32.76 -24.22
CA LEU A 956 -45.45 -32.23 -24.46
C LEU A 956 -45.47 -30.77 -24.91
N LEU A 957 -46.45 -30.37 -25.73
CA LEU A 957 -46.64 -28.97 -26.15
C LEU A 957 -46.98 -28.08 -24.96
N VAL A 958 -47.92 -28.49 -24.09
CA VAL A 958 -48.26 -27.74 -22.87
C VAL A 958 -47.06 -27.64 -21.95
N THR A 959 -46.34 -28.75 -21.74
CA THR A 959 -45.13 -28.76 -20.90
C THR A 959 -44.03 -27.88 -21.48
N PHE A 960 -43.81 -27.95 -22.80
CA PHE A 960 -42.85 -27.12 -23.52
C PHE A 960 -43.17 -25.64 -23.35
N LEU A 961 -44.41 -25.22 -23.61
CA LEU A 961 -44.84 -23.82 -23.46
C LEU A 961 -44.76 -23.33 -22.01
N LEU A 962 -45.11 -24.18 -21.03
CA LEU A 962 -44.96 -23.86 -19.61
C LEU A 962 -43.49 -23.59 -19.27
N VAL A 963 -42.60 -24.51 -19.64
CA VAL A 963 -41.17 -24.37 -19.35
C VAL A 963 -40.56 -23.18 -20.11
N THR A 964 -40.88 -22.98 -21.39
CA THR A 964 -40.30 -21.87 -22.15
C THR A 964 -40.85 -20.52 -21.71
N ASN A 965 -42.17 -20.37 -21.61
CA ASN A 965 -42.79 -19.06 -21.44
C ASN A 965 -42.94 -18.65 -19.98
N VAL A 966 -43.20 -19.60 -19.07
CA VAL A 966 -43.35 -19.28 -17.63
C VAL A 966 -42.02 -19.34 -16.90
N LEU A 967 -41.15 -20.31 -17.19
CA LEU A 967 -39.86 -20.42 -16.51
C LEU A 967 -38.76 -19.65 -17.25
N LEU A 968 -38.43 -20.04 -18.48
CA LEU A 968 -37.24 -19.53 -19.18
C LEU A 968 -37.37 -18.04 -19.55
N MET A 969 -38.49 -17.61 -20.16
CA MET A 969 -38.68 -16.19 -20.54
C MET A 969 -38.71 -15.27 -19.33
N ASN A 970 -39.35 -15.66 -18.22
CA ASN A 970 -39.35 -14.86 -16.99
C ASN A 970 -37.97 -14.81 -16.33
N LEU A 971 -37.19 -15.90 -16.41
CA LEU A 971 -35.80 -15.89 -15.97
C LEU A 971 -34.95 -14.91 -16.81
N LEU A 972 -35.14 -14.87 -18.14
CA LEU A 972 -34.47 -13.89 -19.00
C LEU A 972 -34.81 -12.44 -18.60
N ILE A 973 -36.09 -12.16 -18.35
CA ILE A 973 -36.53 -10.84 -17.87
C ILE A 973 -35.88 -10.51 -16.52
N ALA A 974 -35.78 -11.46 -15.61
CA ALA A 974 -35.14 -11.27 -14.31
C ALA A 974 -33.63 -11.01 -14.44
N MET A 975 -32.92 -11.79 -15.26
CA MET A 975 -31.50 -11.58 -15.55
C MET A 975 -31.25 -10.20 -16.16
N PHE A 976 -32.05 -9.82 -17.14
CA PHE A 976 -32.01 -8.49 -17.75
C PHE A 976 -32.31 -7.36 -16.76
N SER A 977 -33.28 -7.54 -15.87
CA SER A 977 -33.59 -6.54 -14.84
C SER A 977 -32.42 -6.34 -13.88
N TYR A 978 -31.80 -7.45 -13.43
CA TYR A 978 -30.61 -7.39 -12.57
C TYR A 978 -29.43 -6.72 -13.28
N THR A 979 -29.09 -7.14 -14.50
CA THR A 979 -27.96 -6.55 -15.24
C THR A 979 -28.21 -5.11 -15.63
N PHE A 980 -29.45 -4.75 -15.96
CA PHE A 980 -29.84 -3.35 -16.18
C PHE A 980 -29.59 -2.50 -14.92
N GLN A 981 -30.02 -2.93 -13.73
CA GLN A 981 -29.82 -2.17 -12.49
C GLN A 981 -28.33 -1.99 -12.16
N VAL A 982 -27.53 -3.05 -12.30
CA VAL A 982 -26.08 -3.02 -12.03
C VAL A 982 -25.33 -2.13 -13.03
N VAL A 983 -25.70 -2.22 -14.32
CA VAL A 983 -25.02 -1.47 -15.37
C VAL A 983 -25.47 -0.01 -15.40
N GLN A 984 -26.75 0.30 -15.15
CA GLN A 984 -27.28 1.67 -15.21
C GLN A 984 -26.54 2.63 -14.28
N GLY A 985 -26.19 2.19 -13.06
CA GLY A 985 -25.46 3.01 -12.09
C GLY A 985 -24.09 3.49 -12.59
N ASN A 986 -23.45 2.73 -13.47
CA ASN A 986 -22.11 3.03 -14.01
C ASN A 986 -22.10 3.36 -15.52
N ALA A 987 -23.24 3.23 -16.22
CA ALA A 987 -23.32 3.34 -17.67
C ALA A 987 -22.92 4.73 -18.19
N ASP A 988 -23.30 5.80 -17.48
CA ASP A 988 -22.92 7.16 -17.84
C ASP A 988 -21.39 7.35 -17.77
N MET A 989 -20.75 6.81 -16.74
CA MET A 989 -19.29 6.84 -16.59
C MET A 989 -18.59 6.09 -17.73
N PHE A 990 -19.06 4.88 -18.08
CA PHE A 990 -18.52 4.11 -19.21
C PHE A 990 -18.72 4.85 -20.54
N TRP A 991 -19.87 5.50 -20.74
CA TRP A 991 -20.14 6.28 -21.94
C TRP A 991 -19.25 7.51 -22.06
N LYS A 992 -19.07 8.27 -20.97
CA LYS A 992 -18.18 9.45 -20.93
C LYS A 992 -16.73 9.10 -21.27
N PHE A 993 -16.28 7.91 -20.87
CA PHE A 993 -14.98 7.36 -21.26
C PHE A 993 -14.93 6.99 -22.76
N GLN A 994 -15.89 6.23 -23.27
CA GLN A 994 -15.94 5.88 -24.70
C GLN A 994 -16.08 7.11 -25.61
N ARG A 995 -16.80 8.14 -25.15
CA ARG A 995 -16.96 9.42 -25.85
C ARG A 995 -15.60 10.07 -26.16
N TYR A 996 -14.61 9.95 -25.28
CA TYR A 996 -13.26 10.47 -25.54
C TYR A 996 -12.65 9.82 -26.79
N HIS A 997 -12.63 8.48 -26.85
CA HIS A 997 -12.08 7.75 -27.99
C HIS A 997 -12.79 8.10 -29.31
N LEU A 998 -14.12 8.20 -29.29
CA LEU A 998 -14.91 8.62 -30.45
C LEU A 998 -14.59 10.07 -30.89
N ILE A 999 -14.43 11.00 -29.96
CA ILE A 999 -14.07 12.40 -30.29
C ILE A 999 -12.69 12.48 -30.91
N VAL A 1000 -11.70 11.76 -30.35
CA VAL A 1000 -10.34 11.70 -30.91
C VAL A 1000 -10.38 11.15 -32.34
N GLU A 1001 -11.13 10.07 -32.57
CA GLU A 1001 -11.31 9.48 -33.89
C GLU A 1001 -11.89 10.48 -34.90
N TYR A 1002 -12.97 11.20 -34.55
CA TYR A 1002 -13.58 12.19 -35.44
C TYR A 1002 -12.71 13.44 -35.63
N HIS A 1003 -11.88 13.79 -34.66
CA HIS A 1003 -10.96 14.92 -34.80
C HIS A 1003 -9.81 14.61 -35.76
N GLU A 1004 -9.31 13.37 -35.78
CA GLU A 1004 -8.26 12.92 -36.69
C GLU A 1004 -8.76 12.69 -38.13
N ARG A 1005 -10.07 12.51 -38.33
CA ARG A 1005 -10.67 12.32 -39.66
C ARG A 1005 -10.52 13.58 -40.53
N PRO A 1006 -10.28 13.42 -41.85
CA PRO A 1006 -10.31 14.53 -42.78
C PRO A 1006 -11.71 15.17 -42.85
N ALA A 1007 -11.76 16.47 -43.16
CA ALA A 1007 -13.00 17.25 -43.16
C ALA A 1007 -14.01 16.83 -44.25
N LEU A 1008 -13.55 16.14 -45.30
CA LEU A 1008 -14.41 15.70 -46.40
C LEU A 1008 -14.97 14.31 -46.09
N ALA A 1009 -16.29 14.19 -46.05
CA ALA A 1009 -16.99 12.93 -45.92
C ALA A 1009 -16.87 12.06 -47.20
N PRO A 1010 -16.96 10.72 -47.10
CA PRO A 1010 -17.10 9.84 -48.27
C PRO A 1010 -18.29 10.28 -49.14
N PRO A 1011 -18.16 10.36 -50.49
CA PRO A 1011 -17.12 9.79 -51.35
C PRO A 1011 -15.95 10.75 -51.69
N PHE A 1012 -16.02 12.01 -51.28
CA PHE A 1012 -15.01 13.04 -51.63
C PHE A 1012 -13.70 12.93 -50.84
N ILE A 1013 -13.64 11.97 -49.92
CA ILE A 1013 -12.48 11.70 -49.07
C ILE A 1013 -11.21 11.35 -49.86
N LEU A 1014 -11.36 10.75 -51.05
CA LEU A 1014 -10.26 10.45 -51.98
C LEU A 1014 -9.42 11.69 -52.31
N LEU A 1015 -10.05 12.86 -52.49
CA LEU A 1015 -9.35 14.12 -52.75
C LEU A 1015 -8.49 14.54 -51.56
N SER A 1016 -8.98 14.27 -50.34
CA SER A 1016 -8.21 14.52 -49.12
C SER A 1016 -7.00 13.59 -49.02
N HIS A 1017 -7.16 12.30 -49.29
CA HIS A 1017 -6.06 11.31 -49.30
C HIS A 1017 -5.01 11.65 -50.35
N LEU A 1018 -5.42 12.00 -51.56
CA LEU A 1018 -4.54 12.48 -52.64
C LEU A 1018 -3.78 13.73 -52.19
N SER A 1019 -4.45 14.71 -51.59
CA SER A 1019 -3.79 15.93 -51.11
C SER A 1019 -2.79 15.67 -49.97
N LEU A 1020 -3.09 14.73 -49.07
CA LEU A 1020 -2.22 14.36 -47.95
C LEU A 1020 -0.99 13.57 -48.44
N ALA A 1021 -1.19 12.63 -49.36
CA ALA A 1021 -0.11 11.89 -50.02
C ALA A 1021 0.81 12.83 -50.81
N LEU A 1022 0.25 13.79 -51.55
CA LEU A 1022 1.01 14.79 -52.29
C LEU A 1022 1.80 15.72 -51.36
N ARG A 1023 1.21 16.15 -50.23
CA ARG A 1023 1.91 16.95 -49.22
C ARG A 1023 3.07 16.20 -48.57
N ARG A 1024 2.88 14.92 -48.21
CA ARG A 1024 3.96 14.06 -47.67
C ARG A 1024 5.10 13.86 -48.67
N ALA A 1025 4.78 13.78 -49.96
CA ALA A 1025 5.79 13.66 -51.02
C ALA A 1025 6.58 14.98 -51.25
N VAL A 1026 5.99 16.14 -50.95
CA VAL A 1026 6.57 17.47 -51.27
C VAL A 1026 7.21 18.17 -50.06
N ARG A 1027 6.78 17.92 -48.80
CA ARG A 1027 7.40 18.44 -47.56
C ARG A 1027 7.30 17.43 -46.43
N LYS A 1028 8.32 17.39 -45.54
CA LYS A 1028 8.19 16.77 -44.20
C LYS A 1028 7.09 17.52 -43.45
N ALA A 1029 5.92 16.89 -43.32
CA ALA A 1029 4.69 17.56 -42.91
C ALA A 1029 4.63 17.83 -41.40
N GLU A 1030 4.24 19.06 -41.02
CA GLU A 1030 3.75 19.40 -39.68
C GLU A 1030 2.44 18.64 -39.40
N HIS A 1031 2.33 18.06 -38.20
CA HIS A 1031 1.25 17.15 -37.81
C HIS A 1031 0.03 17.90 -37.25
N LYS A 1032 -1.18 17.51 -37.68
CA LYS A 1032 -2.48 17.98 -37.16
C LYS A 1032 -2.76 17.66 -35.67
N ARG A 1033 -1.82 17.06 -34.93
CA ARG A 1033 -1.97 16.67 -33.51
C ARG A 1033 -1.94 17.86 -32.53
N GLU A 1034 -1.73 19.08 -33.01
CA GLU A 1034 -1.51 20.32 -32.24
C GLU A 1034 -2.61 20.70 -31.22
N HIS A 1035 -3.83 20.16 -31.33
CA HIS A 1035 -4.91 20.46 -30.37
C HIS A 1035 -4.99 19.49 -29.18
N LEU A 1036 -4.57 18.24 -29.34
CA LEU A 1036 -4.58 17.20 -28.31
C LEU A 1036 -3.22 17.02 -27.63
N GLU A 1037 -2.15 17.46 -28.30
CA GLU A 1037 -0.79 17.50 -27.76
C GLU A 1037 -0.18 18.86 -28.05
N ARG A 1038 0.16 19.61 -27.00
CA ARG A 1038 0.79 20.93 -27.10
C ARG A 1038 2.12 20.94 -26.38
N ASP A 1039 3.16 21.37 -27.09
CA ASP A 1039 4.41 21.81 -26.48
C ASP A 1039 4.23 23.28 -26.08
N LEU A 1040 4.16 23.54 -24.78
CA LEU A 1040 4.09 24.89 -24.25
C LEU A 1040 5.50 25.51 -24.20
N PRO A 1041 5.64 26.83 -24.45
CA PRO A 1041 6.90 27.52 -24.26
C PRO A 1041 7.44 27.30 -22.84
N ASP A 1042 8.76 27.07 -22.71
CA ASP A 1042 9.43 26.82 -21.43
C ASP A 1042 9.01 27.71 -20.24
N PRO A 1043 8.88 29.05 -20.36
CA PRO A 1043 8.46 29.88 -19.23
C PRO A 1043 7.00 29.63 -18.82
N LEU A 1044 6.11 29.38 -19.79
CA LEU A 1044 4.70 29.13 -19.55
C LEU A 1044 4.47 27.73 -18.97
N ASP A 1045 5.24 26.74 -19.43
CA ASP A 1045 5.24 25.38 -18.90
C ASP A 1045 5.67 25.37 -17.42
N GLN A 1046 6.74 26.10 -17.08
CA GLN A 1046 7.17 26.27 -15.68
C GLN A 1046 6.12 26.99 -14.83
N GLN A 1047 5.44 28.01 -15.35
CA GLN A 1047 4.34 28.68 -14.64
C GLN A 1047 3.15 27.76 -14.37
N ILE A 1048 2.80 26.87 -15.31
CA ILE A 1048 1.71 25.91 -15.11
C ILE A 1048 2.11 24.85 -14.09
N VAL A 1049 3.35 24.36 -14.13
CA VAL A 1049 3.85 23.39 -13.14
C VAL A 1049 3.89 24.01 -11.74
N THR A 1050 4.39 25.25 -11.59
CA THR A 1050 4.39 25.93 -10.28
C THR A 1050 2.97 26.20 -9.80
N TRP A 1051 2.07 26.63 -10.68
CA TRP A 1051 0.65 26.79 -10.36
C TRP A 1051 0.01 25.47 -9.89
N GLU A 1052 0.24 24.36 -10.60
CA GLU A 1052 -0.23 23.02 -10.21
C GLU A 1052 0.30 22.63 -8.83
N THR A 1053 1.59 22.88 -8.54
CA THR A 1053 2.17 22.58 -7.22
C THR A 1053 1.53 23.37 -6.09
N VAL A 1054 1.23 24.65 -6.31
CA VAL A 1054 0.50 25.48 -5.32
C VAL A 1054 -0.92 24.97 -5.09
N GLN A 1055 -1.62 24.56 -6.16
CA GLN A 1055 -2.95 23.94 -6.01
C GLN A 1055 -2.86 22.61 -5.26
N LYS A 1056 -1.81 21.82 -5.48
CA LYS A 1056 -1.56 20.58 -4.77
C LYS A 1056 -1.33 20.79 -3.27
N GLU A 1057 -0.56 21.80 -2.88
CA GLU A 1057 -0.36 22.15 -1.46
C GLU A 1057 -1.66 22.61 -0.79
N SER A 1058 -2.45 23.45 -1.48
CA SER A 1058 -3.79 23.84 -1.03
C SER A 1058 -4.69 22.60 -0.82
N PHE A 1059 -4.69 21.69 -1.80
CA PHE A 1059 -5.42 20.43 -1.72
C PHE A 1059 -4.96 19.56 -0.53
N LEU A 1060 -3.66 19.35 -0.36
CA LEU A 1060 -3.09 18.56 0.76
C LEU A 1060 -3.47 19.17 2.11
N SER A 1061 -3.39 20.49 2.24
CA SER A 1061 -3.83 21.20 3.45
C SER A 1061 -5.32 20.99 3.74
N LYS A 1062 -6.19 21.05 2.72
CA LYS A 1062 -7.62 20.74 2.85
C LYS A 1062 -7.87 19.27 3.24
N VAL A 1063 -7.11 18.33 2.66
CA VAL A 1063 -7.21 16.90 2.98
C VAL A 1063 -6.77 16.64 4.43
N GLU A 1064 -5.66 17.21 4.87
CA GLU A 1064 -5.20 17.11 6.25
C GLU A 1064 -6.18 17.74 7.23
N LYS A 1065 -6.76 18.89 6.88
CA LYS A 1065 -7.79 19.53 7.70
C LYS A 1065 -9.01 18.64 7.82
N ARG A 1066 -9.53 18.09 6.71
CA ARG A 1066 -10.64 17.11 6.74
C ARG A 1066 -10.31 15.87 7.55
N ARG A 1067 -9.08 15.35 7.44
CA ARG A 1067 -8.61 14.22 8.25
C ARG A 1067 -8.55 14.57 9.74
N ARG A 1068 -8.10 15.78 10.08
CA ARG A 1068 -8.05 16.28 11.47
C ARG A 1068 -9.46 16.49 12.07
N ASP A 1069 -10.40 16.93 11.24
CA ASP A 1069 -11.79 17.22 11.62
C ASP A 1069 -12.70 15.97 11.57
N SER A 1070 -12.22 14.86 10.99
CA SER A 1070 -12.95 13.59 10.92
C SER A 1070 -13.30 13.07 12.32
N GLU A 1071 -14.56 12.66 12.50
CA GLU A 1071 -15.07 12.14 13.77
C GLU A 1071 -14.21 11.00 14.33
N GLY A 1072 -13.69 10.12 13.46
CA GLY A 1072 -12.82 9.01 13.89
C GLY A 1072 -11.48 9.47 14.47
N GLU A 1073 -10.85 10.48 13.88
CA GLU A 1073 -9.58 11.02 14.38
C GLU A 1073 -9.79 11.93 15.60
N VAL A 1074 -10.89 12.68 15.65
CA VAL A 1074 -11.31 13.42 16.84
C VAL A 1074 -11.61 12.45 17.98
N LEU A 1075 -12.29 11.34 17.72
CA LEU A 1075 -12.52 10.27 18.69
C LEU A 1075 -11.21 9.62 19.12
N ARG A 1076 -10.28 9.35 18.20
CA ARG A 1076 -8.96 8.81 18.52
C ARG A 1076 -8.15 9.77 19.39
N LYS A 1077 -8.15 11.06 19.07
CA LYS A 1077 -7.48 12.11 19.85
C LYS A 1077 -8.12 12.30 21.22
N THR A 1078 -9.44 12.29 21.30
CA THR A 1078 -10.16 12.36 22.58
C THR A 1078 -9.97 11.09 23.39
N ALA A 1079 -9.95 9.90 22.79
CA ALA A 1079 -9.60 8.65 23.46
C ALA A 1079 -8.17 8.65 23.96
N HIS A 1080 -7.20 9.10 23.15
CA HIS A 1080 -5.80 9.23 23.56
C HIS A 1080 -5.63 10.29 24.66
N ARG A 1081 -6.35 11.42 24.58
CA ARG A 1081 -6.34 12.49 25.59
C ARG A 1081 -7.07 12.08 26.87
N CYS A 1082 -8.18 11.35 26.78
CA CYS A 1082 -8.92 10.82 27.92
C CYS A 1082 -8.15 9.68 28.59
N GLY A 1083 -7.58 8.76 27.80
CA GLY A 1083 -6.78 7.63 28.26
C GLY A 1083 -5.46 8.06 28.91
N ARG A 1084 -4.69 8.96 28.28
CA ARG A 1084 -3.37 9.40 28.78
C ARG A 1084 -3.42 10.62 29.68
N GLY A 1085 -4.40 11.51 29.48
CA GLY A 1085 -4.44 12.81 30.15
C GLY A 1085 -5.36 12.84 31.36
N ARG A 1086 -6.58 12.28 31.26
CA ARG A 1086 -7.56 12.38 32.37
C ARG A 1086 -7.39 11.28 33.40
N VAL A 1087 -7.20 10.02 33.00
CA VAL A 1087 -7.00 8.92 33.96
C VAL A 1087 -5.72 9.13 34.76
N ASP A 1088 -4.62 9.53 34.11
CA ASP A 1088 -3.33 9.73 34.78
C ASP A 1088 -3.27 11.02 35.59
N PHE A 1089 -3.85 12.13 35.10
CA PHE A 1089 -3.94 13.37 35.91
C PHE A 1089 -4.85 13.17 37.12
N VAL A 1090 -6.00 12.51 36.95
CA VAL A 1090 -6.91 12.20 38.07
C VAL A 1090 -6.28 11.19 39.03
N ALA A 1091 -5.55 10.19 38.53
CA ALA A 1091 -4.83 9.24 39.38
C ALA A 1091 -3.68 9.89 40.16
N LYS A 1092 -2.87 10.76 39.53
CA LYS A 1092 -1.83 11.54 40.22
C LYS A 1092 -2.42 12.52 41.23
N PHE A 1093 -3.51 13.20 40.88
CA PHE A 1093 -4.18 14.15 41.77
C PHE A 1093 -4.86 13.45 42.95
N LEU A 1094 -5.58 12.35 42.72
CA LEU A 1094 -6.17 11.52 43.78
C LEU A 1094 -5.10 10.83 44.65
N GLY A 1095 -4.00 10.39 44.04
CA GLY A 1095 -2.85 9.83 44.76
C GLY A 1095 -2.18 10.87 45.66
N GLY A 1096 -1.95 12.07 45.14
CA GLY A 1096 -1.42 13.21 45.89
C GLY A 1096 -2.34 13.63 47.05
N LEU A 1097 -3.65 13.70 46.81
CA LEU A 1097 -4.64 13.98 47.87
C LEU A 1097 -4.66 12.90 48.95
N ARG A 1098 -4.56 11.62 48.57
CA ARG A 1098 -4.55 10.50 49.52
C ARG A 1098 -3.27 10.48 50.37
N GLU A 1099 -2.14 10.88 49.78
CA GLU A 1099 -0.86 10.98 50.49
C GLU A 1099 -0.84 12.20 51.42
N GLN A 1100 -1.40 13.33 50.99
CA GLN A 1100 -1.61 14.51 51.86
C GLN A 1100 -2.55 14.19 53.03
N ASP A 1101 -3.65 13.48 52.80
CA ASP A 1101 -4.58 13.05 53.86
C ASP A 1101 -3.88 12.12 54.88
N LYS A 1102 -3.04 11.17 54.41
CA LYS A 1102 -2.22 10.34 55.31
C LYS A 1102 -1.20 11.16 56.11
N ARG A 1103 -0.53 12.13 55.47
CA ARG A 1103 0.43 13.01 56.16
C ARG A 1103 -0.26 13.90 57.19
N ILE A 1104 -1.43 14.44 56.86
CA ILE A 1104 -2.25 15.23 57.80
C ILE A 1104 -2.67 14.36 58.97
N LYS A 1105 -3.21 13.16 58.74
CA LYS A 1105 -3.57 12.22 59.82
C LYS A 1105 -2.37 11.82 60.70
N SER A 1106 -1.20 11.62 60.09
CA SER A 1106 0.04 11.37 60.83
C SER A 1106 0.44 12.58 61.67
N LEU A 1107 0.37 13.78 61.11
CA LEU A 1107 0.65 15.04 61.82
C LEU A 1107 -0.35 15.28 62.94
N GLU A 1108 -1.65 15.06 62.72
CA GLU A 1108 -2.69 15.14 63.75
C GLU A 1108 -2.41 14.13 64.86
N SER A 1109 -1.98 12.91 64.54
CA SER A 1109 -1.60 11.92 65.55
C SER A 1109 -0.36 12.34 66.35
N GLN A 1110 0.63 12.94 65.69
CA GLN A 1110 1.83 13.48 66.35
C GLN A 1110 1.51 14.71 67.20
N VAL A 1111 0.65 15.61 66.73
CA VAL A 1111 0.19 16.80 67.46
C VAL A 1111 -0.66 16.37 68.66
N ASN A 1112 -1.57 15.41 68.50
CA ASN A 1112 -2.33 14.85 69.62
C ASN A 1112 -1.41 14.16 70.63
N TYR A 1113 -0.43 13.40 70.17
CA TYR A 1113 0.57 12.79 71.05
C TYR A 1113 1.40 13.83 71.80
N CYS A 1114 1.85 14.89 71.12
CA CYS A 1114 2.55 16.02 71.74
C CYS A 1114 1.64 16.80 72.71
N ALA A 1115 0.36 16.98 72.40
CA ALA A 1115 -0.61 17.64 73.28
C ALA A 1115 -0.87 16.83 74.56
N VAL A 1116 -0.99 15.50 74.44
CA VAL A 1116 -1.11 14.58 75.58
C VAL A 1116 0.18 14.53 76.40
N LEU A 1117 1.35 14.54 75.76
CA LEU A 1117 2.63 14.65 76.46
C LEU A 1117 2.75 15.98 77.20
N LEU A 1118 2.42 17.10 76.55
CA LEU A 1118 2.45 18.43 77.15
C LEU A 1118 1.43 18.56 78.29
N SER A 1119 0.23 17.97 78.18
CA SER A 1119 -0.73 17.93 79.28
C SER A 1119 -0.22 17.08 80.43
N SER A 1120 0.39 15.93 80.16
CA SER A 1120 1.00 15.10 81.22
C SER A 1120 2.17 15.81 81.90
N VAL A 1121 3.00 16.54 81.15
CA VAL A 1121 4.11 17.34 81.68
C VAL A 1121 3.57 18.53 82.48
N ALA A 1122 2.53 19.21 82.00
CA ALA A 1122 1.86 20.27 82.73
C ALA A 1122 1.21 19.78 84.03
N ASP A 1123 0.59 18.60 84.03
CA ASP A 1123 0.01 17.98 85.23
C ASP A 1123 1.10 17.56 86.23
N THR A 1124 2.24 17.02 85.77
CA THR A 1124 3.38 16.70 86.65
C THR A 1124 4.08 17.96 87.20
N LEU A 1125 4.14 19.05 86.43
CA LEU A 1125 4.67 20.34 86.89
C LEU A 1125 3.70 21.06 87.83
N ALA A 1126 2.39 20.96 87.60
CA ALA A 1126 1.35 21.47 88.50
C ALA A 1126 1.34 20.72 89.84
N GLN A 1127 1.74 19.44 89.85
CA GLN A 1127 1.92 18.64 91.07
C GLN A 1127 3.31 18.84 91.72
N GLY A 1128 4.25 19.53 91.07
CA GLY A 1128 5.63 19.71 91.51
C GLY A 1128 5.91 20.91 92.42
N GLY A 1129 4.89 21.68 92.82
CA GLY A 1129 5.07 22.88 93.65
C GLY A 1129 4.17 22.92 94.87
N VAL A 1130 4.61 22.29 95.99
CA VAL A 1130 4.47 22.69 97.43
C VAL A 1130 5.06 21.56 98.31
N PRO A 1131 5.78 21.87 99.42
CA PRO A 1131 6.89 21.04 99.93
C PRO A 1131 6.54 19.93 100.94
N TRP A 1132 7.50 19.02 101.10
CA TRP A 1132 7.54 17.85 101.98
C TRP A 1132 7.37 18.11 103.50
N SER A 1133 6.89 17.03 104.16
CA SER A 1133 6.82 16.71 105.60
C SER A 1133 5.55 17.16 106.33
N SER A 1134 4.84 16.38 107.14
CA SER A 1134 4.92 14.99 107.64
C SER A 1134 3.44 14.56 107.86
N ARG A 1135 3.01 13.29 107.75
CA ARG A 1135 3.14 12.22 108.74
C ARG A 1135 2.21 11.07 108.26
N ASN A 1136 2.73 9.83 108.29
CA ASN A 1136 2.08 8.51 108.38
C ASN A 1136 0.56 8.46 108.70
N CYS A 1137 -0.23 7.43 108.37
CA CYS A 1137 -0.18 6.22 107.56
C CYS A 1137 -1.55 5.57 107.78
N GLY A 1138 -2.17 4.97 106.76
CA GLY A 1138 -3.23 3.98 106.97
C GLY A 1138 -4.42 4.12 106.03
N GLY A 1139 -4.57 3.16 105.12
CA GLY A 1139 -5.78 3.03 104.30
C GLY A 1139 -5.58 2.09 103.12
N GLY A 1140 -5.65 0.79 103.38
CA GLY A 1140 -5.88 -0.21 102.34
C GLY A 1140 -7.37 -0.60 102.31
N SER A 1141 -7.91 -0.80 101.10
CA SER A 1141 -8.96 -1.77 100.73
C SER A 1141 -9.39 -1.44 99.28
N ARG A 1142 -9.31 -2.37 98.31
CA ARG A 1142 -10.25 -3.47 97.98
C ARG A 1142 -11.72 -3.06 97.80
N GLN A 1143 -12.20 -3.36 96.58
CA GLN A 1143 -13.50 -3.92 96.17
C GLN A 1143 -14.75 -3.04 95.92
N ALA A 1144 -15.16 -3.06 94.63
CA ALA A 1144 -16.42 -3.60 94.10
C ALA A 1144 -17.78 -2.89 94.29
N THR A 1145 -18.49 -2.80 93.15
CA THR A 1145 -19.93 -3.00 92.86
C THR A 1145 -21.03 -1.98 93.26
N ALA A 1146 -21.69 -1.49 92.19
CA ALA A 1146 -23.13 -1.56 91.86
C ALA A 1146 -24.21 -0.62 92.47
N ASP A 1147 -25.00 -0.09 91.52
CA ASP A 1147 -26.47 0.10 91.47
C ASP A 1147 -27.23 1.37 91.95
N HIS A 1148 -27.88 1.99 90.94
CA HIS A 1148 -29.33 2.26 90.75
C HIS A 1148 -30.02 3.64 90.96
N ARG A 1149 -30.90 3.92 89.96
CA ARG A 1149 -32.10 4.81 89.82
C ARG A 1149 -31.91 6.34 89.75
N GLY A 1150 -32.63 7.12 88.92
CA GLY A 1150 -33.75 6.90 87.98
C GLY A 1150 -33.98 8.15 87.09
N GLY A 1151 -34.67 7.99 85.93
CA GLY A 1151 -34.86 9.00 84.84
C GLY A 1151 -36.02 10.00 85.04
N PRO A 1152 -36.81 10.41 84.01
CA PRO A 1152 -36.69 10.14 82.55
C PRO A 1152 -37.12 11.29 81.58
N GLY A 1153 -37.03 11.01 80.26
CA GLY A 1153 -37.85 11.59 79.17
C GLY A 1153 -37.01 12.07 77.98
N GLY A 1154 -37.12 11.61 76.73
CA GLY A 1154 -37.90 10.56 76.05
C GLY A 1154 -37.33 10.39 74.64
N ARG A 1155 -37.34 9.16 74.11
CA ARG A 1155 -36.84 8.73 72.78
C ARG A 1155 -38.01 8.35 71.87
N GLU A 1156 -37.81 8.42 70.56
CA GLU A 1156 -38.28 7.38 69.63
C GLU A 1156 -37.12 6.87 68.74
N PRO A 1157 -37.10 5.58 68.32
CA PRO A 1157 -35.93 4.91 67.74
C PRO A 1157 -36.07 4.60 66.22
N PRO A 1158 -35.00 4.18 65.51
CA PRO A 1158 -35.11 3.65 64.15
C PRO A 1158 -35.13 2.11 64.11
N GLN A 1159 -35.90 1.55 63.18
CA GLN A 1159 -35.79 0.17 62.67
C GLN A 1159 -35.06 0.13 61.30
N PRO A 1160 -34.55 -1.03 60.87
CA PRO A 1160 -33.57 -1.17 59.78
C PRO A 1160 -34.22 -1.48 58.42
N GLY A 1161 -33.53 -1.14 57.31
CA GLY A 1161 -33.96 -1.47 55.95
C GLY A 1161 -32.82 -1.45 54.92
N GLN A 1162 -32.76 -2.50 54.10
CA GLN A 1162 -31.84 -2.81 53.00
C GLN A 1162 -31.75 -1.75 51.89
N PRO A 1163 -30.71 -1.80 51.01
CA PRO A 1163 -30.58 -0.87 49.89
C PRO A 1163 -31.40 -1.35 48.67
N PRO A 1164 -31.90 -0.44 47.81
CA PRO A 1164 -32.32 -0.80 46.48
C PRO A 1164 -31.25 -0.48 45.42
N SER A 1165 -31.28 -1.34 44.42
CA SER A 1165 -30.68 -1.25 43.10
C SER A 1165 -31.16 -0.05 42.25
N ALA A 1166 -30.23 0.46 41.46
CA ALA A 1166 -30.37 1.03 40.11
C ALA A 1166 -31.26 2.28 39.87
N THR A 1167 -30.60 3.33 39.39
CA THR A 1167 -30.79 3.89 38.03
C THR A 1167 -29.45 4.38 37.51
#